data_AF-A0A833VBA4-F1
#
_entry.id   AF-A0A833VBA4-F1
#
_cell.length_a   1.000
_cell.length_b   1.000
_cell.length_c   1.000
_cell.angle_alpha   90.00
_cell.angle_beta   90.00
_cell.angle_gamma   90.00
#
_symmetry.space_group_name_H-M   'P 1'
#
loop_
_entity.id
_entity.type
_entity.pdbx_description
1 polymer ?
#
loop_
_entity_poly.entity_id
_entity_poly.type
_entity_poly.pdbx_seq_one_letter_code
_entity_poly.pdbx_strand_id
1 'polypeptide(L)'
;MEWAISEVLSQARSSVRETCGVNEYFEKLRLTLPKVNTLMDEVEWWRFVNPNVAALFTQLKDAKYDAEDLFDEFHYQKYHLIIAISLHQELKEKVEEGEGSSQASQVIYRATNFVRGVRNVTSSFVKGFVSGNSNDIKDIQERLELVSEYLRQTTELLEPKRPELIKRMSARRKTSSIVIESELGDGSSSSSREHHCNKRRKKESLSVLPVVGMGGLGKTTLAQMVYNDSRVEGYFELKLWVCVREHFDAKKIIKMIVKSATKMKVEFTNLNLLQIMLKDEVLSKKFLLVLDDVWCEDRLEWQKLYIPMSCGVRGSMILVTTRSPKVAKITGTENPIFLEGLPKEPFWDFFKRCAFDSEDPENYPDLVNIAEKNVTKLKGSPLAAKTLGALLSIDLDSEHWRNILNSEMWQFNQGENGIIPALRLSYQYLSAELRRCFSFCCMFPKEYLFDKSRTVAKWVAHGYIVPQGAEILEERGAKCFDELSGPHNGMYVMHDLMHDLAQSVSMDECFYIQASESQQKVPGSIRHLSMARNFIEVTKPGKYSKLRSLEFLNPANQCSYELQSSSNSLFSQLTHLRMLDLRCCGLNELPERLGNMKHLRYLDLSHNKLEVLPESIEQLLNLQYLDISVNNLKRFPKGFTKLISLRKLYWDRYDIPVISGIGKLTSFQNLLLYQARRIDGQTIGELKAMTQLYGELLLYHLEVVEGKEEAARAMLINKRYLCELELQWSCDRNVDHGPWAFLWRDNGPLWVGYSINV
;
A
#
# COMPACT_ATOMS: atom_id res chain seq x y z
N MET A 1 -33.83 15.58 37.06
CA MET A 1 -33.30 15.87 35.71
C MET A 1 -32.12 14.94 35.41
N GLU A 2 -31.06 14.95 36.21
CA GLU A 2 -29.92 14.01 36.11
C GLU A 2 -30.30 12.51 36.12
N TRP A 3 -31.27 12.09 36.95
CA TRP A 3 -31.77 10.71 36.96
C TRP A 3 -32.41 10.29 35.63
N ALA A 4 -33.27 11.13 35.05
CA ALA A 4 -33.90 10.86 33.76
C ALA A 4 -32.88 10.86 32.60
N ILE A 5 -31.82 11.66 32.71
CA ILE A 5 -30.71 11.74 31.75
C ILE A 5 -29.82 10.49 31.83
N SER A 6 -29.46 10.06 33.04
CA SER A 6 -28.70 8.83 33.29
C SER A 6 -29.46 7.60 32.83
N GLU A 7 -30.78 7.57 33.06
CA GLU A 7 -31.67 6.50 32.61
C GLU A 7 -31.77 6.46 31.08
N VAL A 8 -31.86 7.61 30.40
CA VAL A 8 -31.89 7.70 28.93
C VAL A 8 -30.55 7.30 28.29
N LEU A 9 -29.40 7.67 28.87
CA LEU A 9 -28.08 7.25 28.37
C LEU A 9 -27.80 5.76 28.63
N SER A 10 -28.23 5.25 29.78
CA SER A 10 -28.23 3.82 30.11
C SER A 10 -29.09 3.04 29.10
N GLN A 11 -30.30 3.54 28.81
CA GLN A 11 -31.24 2.91 27.88
C GLN A 11 -30.80 3.03 26.42
N ALA A 12 -30.14 4.12 26.00
CA ALA A 12 -29.54 4.20 24.65
C ALA A 12 -28.38 3.21 24.48
N ARG A 13 -27.53 3.03 25.51
CA ARG A 13 -26.48 2.00 25.53
C ARG A 13 -27.08 0.58 25.60
N SER A 14 -28.17 0.40 26.33
CA SER A 14 -28.94 -0.86 26.39
C SER A 14 -29.59 -1.16 25.04
N SER A 15 -30.18 -0.17 24.38
CA SER A 15 -30.71 -0.32 23.02
C SER A 15 -29.61 -0.60 22.03
N VAL A 16 -28.42 0.02 22.10
CA VAL A 16 -27.26 -0.40 21.28
C VAL A 16 -26.87 -1.85 21.57
N ARG A 17 -26.97 -2.33 22.82
CA ARG A 17 -26.76 -3.75 23.18
C ARG A 17 -27.87 -4.68 22.68
N GLU A 18 -29.14 -4.28 22.73
CA GLU A 18 -30.28 -5.02 22.19
C GLU A 18 -30.26 -5.03 20.65
N THR A 19 -29.80 -3.95 20.03
CA THR A 19 -29.46 -3.82 18.60
C THR A 19 -28.22 -4.65 18.24
N CYS A 20 -27.39 -5.05 19.20
CA CYS A 20 -26.36 -6.08 18.99
C CYS A 20 -26.94 -7.50 19.11
N GLY A 21 -28.16 -7.68 19.63
CA GLY A 21 -28.94 -8.93 19.56
C GLY A 21 -29.70 -9.07 18.24
N VAL A 22 -29.16 -8.50 17.15
CA VAL A 22 -29.78 -8.52 15.82
C VAL A 22 -29.71 -9.93 15.26
N ASN A 23 -30.90 -10.51 15.03
CA ASN A 23 -31.24 -11.68 14.24
C ASN A 23 -30.29 -12.89 14.36
N GLU A 24 -30.83 -14.06 14.75
CA GLU A 24 -30.11 -15.32 14.82
C GLU A 24 -29.18 -15.55 13.61
N TYR A 25 -29.61 -15.18 12.40
CA TYR A 25 -28.82 -15.28 11.18
C TYR A 25 -27.56 -14.39 11.13
N PHE A 26 -27.62 -13.15 11.62
CA PHE A 26 -26.47 -12.24 11.58
C PHE A 26 -25.40 -12.63 12.62
N GLU A 27 -25.83 -13.05 13.81
CA GLU A 27 -24.91 -13.63 14.82
C GLU A 27 -24.34 -14.98 14.34
N LYS A 28 -25.14 -15.82 13.66
CA LYS A 28 -24.62 -17.05 13.03
C LYS A 28 -23.56 -16.72 11.97
N LEU A 29 -23.78 -15.71 11.12
CA LEU A 29 -22.79 -15.25 10.13
C LEU A 29 -21.49 -14.75 10.80
N ARG A 30 -21.61 -13.99 11.89
CA ARG A 30 -20.47 -13.49 12.69
C ARG A 30 -19.63 -14.63 13.27
N LEU A 31 -20.26 -15.71 13.70
CA LEU A 31 -19.58 -16.91 14.21
C LEU A 31 -18.99 -17.79 13.11
N THR A 32 -19.53 -17.73 11.89
CA THR A 32 -19.06 -18.52 10.73
C THR A 32 -17.80 -17.93 10.09
N LEU A 33 -17.69 -16.60 9.96
CA LEU A 33 -16.57 -15.96 9.26
C LEU A 33 -15.17 -16.33 9.80
N PRO A 34 -14.91 -16.39 11.12
CA PRO A 34 -13.61 -16.82 11.64
C PRO A 34 -13.25 -18.26 11.22
N LYS A 35 -14.25 -19.16 11.17
CA LYS A 35 -14.07 -20.55 10.73
C LYS A 35 -13.73 -20.61 9.25
N VAL A 36 -14.41 -19.80 8.43
CA VAL A 36 -14.14 -19.68 6.98
C VAL A 36 -12.74 -19.15 6.73
N ASN A 37 -12.30 -18.11 7.46
CA ASN A 37 -10.93 -17.60 7.35
C ASN A 37 -9.88 -18.68 7.65
N THR A 38 -10.10 -19.45 8.73
CA THR A 38 -9.21 -20.56 9.10
C THR A 38 -9.17 -21.63 7.99
N LEU A 39 -10.33 -22.01 7.44
CA LEU A 39 -10.40 -22.97 6.35
C LEU A 39 -9.68 -22.45 5.10
N MET A 40 -9.91 -21.20 4.70
CA MET A 40 -9.23 -20.58 3.57
C MET A 40 -7.71 -20.60 3.76
N ASP A 41 -7.22 -20.25 4.95
CA ASP A 41 -5.80 -20.31 5.27
C ASP A 41 -5.26 -21.75 5.20
N GLU A 42 -6.06 -22.75 5.59
CA GLU A 42 -5.78 -24.19 5.59
C GLU A 42 -5.70 -24.80 4.19
N VAL A 43 -6.46 -24.25 3.23
CA VAL A 43 -6.66 -24.88 1.91
C VAL A 43 -6.12 -24.08 0.75
N GLU A 44 -5.63 -22.86 0.98
CA GLU A 44 -5.04 -22.03 -0.08
C GLU A 44 -3.95 -22.78 -0.85
N TRP A 45 -3.19 -23.66 -0.19
CA TRP A 45 -2.16 -24.47 -0.82
C TRP A 45 -2.71 -25.35 -1.96
N TRP A 46 -3.85 -25.98 -1.73
CA TRP A 46 -4.45 -26.94 -2.65
C TRP A 46 -4.96 -26.29 -3.93
N ARG A 47 -5.19 -24.97 -3.94
CA ARG A 47 -5.62 -24.24 -5.14
C ARG A 47 -4.57 -24.27 -6.25
N PHE A 48 -3.30 -24.45 -5.92
CA PHE A 48 -2.21 -24.53 -6.91
C PHE A 48 -2.04 -25.93 -7.47
N VAL A 49 -2.58 -26.94 -6.79
CA VAL A 49 -2.45 -28.36 -7.12
C VAL A 49 -3.68 -28.87 -7.84
N ASN A 50 -4.86 -28.43 -7.40
CA ASN A 50 -6.14 -28.94 -7.85
C ASN A 50 -7.05 -27.79 -8.39
N PRO A 51 -7.36 -27.78 -9.69
CA PRO A 51 -8.23 -26.77 -10.30
C PRO A 51 -9.63 -26.69 -9.67
N ASN A 52 -10.18 -27.80 -9.18
CA ASN A 52 -11.49 -27.81 -8.50
C ASN A 52 -11.41 -27.08 -7.16
N VAL A 53 -10.33 -27.30 -6.40
CA VAL A 53 -10.10 -26.55 -5.15
C VAL A 53 -9.90 -25.07 -5.46
N ALA A 54 -9.22 -24.71 -6.56
CA ALA A 54 -9.10 -23.33 -6.98
C ALA A 54 -10.46 -22.67 -7.25
N ALA A 55 -11.34 -23.34 -8.00
CA ALA A 55 -12.68 -22.84 -8.29
C ALA A 55 -13.54 -22.67 -7.02
N LEU A 56 -13.54 -23.65 -6.10
CA LEU A 56 -14.25 -23.58 -4.84
C LEU A 56 -13.68 -22.48 -3.92
N PHE A 57 -12.36 -22.33 -3.89
CA PHE A 57 -11.69 -21.31 -3.10
C PHE A 57 -12.08 -19.89 -3.55
N THR A 58 -12.18 -19.65 -4.87
CA THR A 58 -12.66 -18.38 -5.41
C THR A 58 -14.13 -18.12 -5.04
N GLN A 59 -14.99 -19.14 -5.07
CA GLN A 59 -16.40 -19.00 -4.63
C GLN A 59 -16.52 -18.68 -3.14
N LEU A 60 -15.69 -19.32 -2.31
CA LEU A 60 -15.66 -19.07 -0.86
C LEU A 60 -15.17 -17.65 -0.55
N LYS A 61 -14.14 -17.19 -1.26
CA LYS A 61 -13.67 -15.79 -1.23
C LYS A 61 -14.78 -14.81 -1.57
N ASP A 62 -15.52 -15.07 -2.65
CA ASP A 62 -16.62 -14.22 -3.08
C ASP A 62 -17.73 -14.12 -2.02
N ALA A 63 -18.15 -15.26 -1.45
CA ALA A 63 -19.16 -15.27 -0.38
C ALA A 63 -18.66 -14.59 0.90
N LYS A 64 -17.38 -14.75 1.25
CA LYS A 64 -16.74 -14.03 2.36
C LYS A 64 -16.78 -12.52 2.12
N TYR A 65 -16.49 -12.07 0.91
CA TYR A 65 -16.53 -10.66 0.57
C TYR A 65 -17.95 -10.09 0.70
N ASP A 66 -18.95 -10.78 0.16
CA ASP A 66 -20.35 -10.36 0.29
C ASP A 66 -20.75 -10.24 1.78
N ALA A 67 -20.30 -11.18 2.63
CA ALA A 67 -20.50 -11.11 4.08
C ALA A 67 -19.82 -9.88 4.72
N GLU A 68 -18.56 -9.60 4.39
CA GLU A 68 -17.83 -8.44 4.90
C GLU A 68 -18.49 -7.11 4.50
N ASP A 69 -18.99 -7.01 3.27
CA ASP A 69 -19.67 -5.81 2.79
C ASP A 69 -20.98 -5.60 3.53
N LEU A 70 -21.74 -6.68 3.80
CA LEU A 70 -22.92 -6.59 4.67
C LEU A 70 -22.59 -6.14 6.10
N PHE A 71 -21.49 -6.65 6.68
CA PHE A 71 -21.03 -6.17 7.99
C PHE A 71 -20.69 -4.68 7.95
N ASP A 72 -19.99 -4.23 6.91
CA ASP A 72 -19.66 -2.81 6.75
C ASP A 72 -20.92 -1.94 6.62
N GLU A 73 -21.96 -2.42 5.91
CA GLU A 73 -23.24 -1.70 5.85
C GLU A 73 -23.87 -1.59 7.24
N PHE A 74 -23.87 -2.67 8.03
CA PHE A 74 -24.36 -2.63 9.41
C PHE A 74 -23.57 -1.63 10.27
N HIS A 75 -22.24 -1.63 10.18
CA HIS A 75 -21.38 -0.67 10.89
C HIS A 75 -21.64 0.77 10.44
N TYR A 76 -21.84 1.00 9.15
CA TYR A 76 -22.18 2.30 8.60
C TYR A 76 -23.45 2.88 9.26
N GLN A 77 -24.46 2.04 9.48
CA GLN A 77 -25.70 2.46 10.14
C GLN A 77 -25.53 2.73 11.62
N LYS A 78 -24.63 1.98 12.28
CA LYS A 78 -24.23 2.27 13.66
C LYS A 78 -23.55 3.65 13.76
N TYR A 79 -22.76 4.08 12.78
CA TYR A 79 -22.16 5.42 12.80
C TYR A 79 -23.18 6.54 12.69
N HIS A 80 -24.20 6.40 11.83
CA HIS A 80 -25.34 7.33 11.78
C HIS A 80 -25.99 7.51 13.14
N LEU A 81 -26.16 6.40 13.87
CA LEU A 81 -26.72 6.43 15.22
C LEU A 81 -25.82 7.17 16.22
N ILE A 82 -24.51 6.90 16.19
CA ILE A 82 -23.53 7.58 17.06
C ILE A 82 -23.55 9.10 16.82
N ILE A 83 -23.58 9.53 15.55
CA ILE A 83 -23.64 10.94 15.18
C ILE A 83 -24.96 11.58 15.67
N ALA A 84 -26.09 10.90 15.49
CA ALA A 84 -27.38 11.38 15.98
C ALA A 84 -27.41 11.54 17.51
N ILE A 85 -26.81 10.62 18.25
CA ILE A 85 -26.67 10.70 19.71
C ILE A 85 -25.75 11.86 20.11
N SER A 86 -24.62 12.05 19.40
CA SER A 86 -23.70 13.15 19.68
C SER A 86 -24.35 14.52 19.47
N LEU A 87 -25.09 14.70 18.37
CA LEU A 87 -25.85 15.93 18.09
C LEU A 87 -26.91 16.20 19.17
N HIS A 88 -27.52 15.14 19.71
CA HIS A 88 -28.47 15.28 20.81
C HIS A 88 -27.82 15.79 22.10
N GLN A 89 -26.66 15.23 22.46
CA GLN A 89 -25.92 15.63 23.66
C GLN A 89 -25.47 17.10 23.56
N GLU A 90 -25.00 17.52 22.39
CA GLU A 90 -24.62 18.92 22.13
C GLU A 90 -25.81 19.87 22.27
N LEU A 91 -26.99 19.50 21.73
CA LEU A 91 -28.20 20.28 21.92
C LEU A 91 -28.59 20.38 23.40
N LYS A 92 -28.40 19.31 24.18
CA LYS A 92 -28.69 19.24 25.62
C LYS A 92 -27.80 20.17 26.44
N GLU A 93 -26.50 20.15 26.22
CA GLU A 93 -25.54 20.99 26.95
C GLU A 93 -25.85 22.48 26.75
N LYS A 94 -26.21 22.89 25.52
CA LYS A 94 -26.66 24.25 25.21
C LYS A 94 -27.94 24.66 25.96
N VAL A 95 -28.79 23.70 26.36
CA VAL A 95 -29.98 23.99 27.19
C VAL A 95 -29.58 24.21 28.65
N GLU A 96 -28.64 23.40 29.15
CA GLU A 96 -28.19 23.43 30.54
C GLU A 96 -27.38 24.70 30.86
N GLU A 97 -26.74 25.32 29.86
CA GLU A 97 -25.97 26.57 29.98
C GLU A 97 -26.80 27.87 29.97
N GLY A 98 -28.13 27.80 29.80
CA GLY A 98 -29.03 28.88 30.23
C GLY A 98 -29.42 29.96 29.21
N GLU A 99 -29.91 29.60 28.02
CA GLU A 99 -30.71 30.51 27.18
C GLU A 99 -32.21 30.48 27.60
N GLY A 100 -32.63 31.43 28.46
CA GLY A 100 -34.02 31.90 28.62
C GLY A 100 -35.09 30.95 29.21
N SER A 101 -35.67 31.29 30.37
CA SER A 101 -36.57 30.41 31.14
C SER A 101 -37.94 30.05 30.49
N SER A 102 -38.37 30.76 29.44
CA SER A 102 -39.56 30.37 28.64
C SER A 102 -39.22 29.46 27.45
N GLN A 103 -37.97 29.48 26.97
CA GLN A 103 -37.46 28.56 25.95
C GLN A 103 -37.12 27.20 26.56
N ALA A 104 -36.66 27.14 27.81
CA ALA A 104 -36.29 25.89 28.49
C ALA A 104 -37.38 24.80 28.44
N SER A 105 -38.66 25.11 28.69
CA SER A 105 -39.76 24.13 28.61
C SER A 105 -40.05 23.64 27.18
N GLN A 106 -39.92 24.54 26.20
CA GLN A 106 -40.09 24.22 24.78
C GLN A 106 -38.90 23.40 24.24
N VAL A 107 -37.71 23.68 24.75
CA VAL A 107 -36.47 22.98 24.44
C VAL A 107 -36.43 21.62 25.13
N ILE A 108 -36.91 21.47 26.36
CA ILE A 108 -37.12 20.17 27.04
C ILE A 108 -38.15 19.31 26.30
N TYR A 109 -39.26 19.90 25.86
CA TYR A 109 -40.25 19.21 25.04
C TYR A 109 -39.68 18.77 23.69
N ARG A 110 -38.86 19.62 23.04
CA ARG A 110 -38.13 19.28 21.81
C ARG A 110 -37.08 18.19 22.05
N ALA A 111 -36.32 18.25 23.13
CA ALA A 111 -35.33 17.24 23.50
C ALA A 111 -36.01 15.88 23.78
N THR A 112 -37.11 15.87 24.53
CA THR A 112 -37.87 14.65 24.85
C THR A 112 -38.51 14.03 23.60
N ASN A 113 -39.10 14.84 22.71
CA ASN A 113 -39.62 14.37 21.43
C ASN A 113 -38.51 13.93 20.47
N PHE A 114 -37.36 14.59 20.50
CA PHE A 114 -36.19 14.18 19.73
C PHE A 114 -35.66 12.83 20.21
N VAL A 115 -35.54 12.59 21.53
CA VAL A 115 -35.15 11.28 22.10
C VAL A 115 -36.15 10.19 21.70
N ARG A 116 -37.46 10.48 21.77
CA ARG A 116 -38.50 9.54 21.30
C ARG A 116 -38.39 9.30 19.80
N GLY A 117 -38.04 10.33 19.04
CA GLY A 117 -37.70 10.28 17.61
C GLY A 117 -36.50 9.39 17.34
N VAL A 118 -35.37 9.58 18.04
CA VAL A 118 -34.15 8.76 17.92
C VAL A 118 -34.46 7.30 18.26
N ARG A 119 -35.21 7.01 19.34
CA ARG A 119 -35.64 5.64 19.68
C ARG A 119 -36.45 5.00 18.55
N ASN A 120 -37.46 5.70 18.03
CA ASN A 120 -38.33 5.18 16.98
C ASN A 120 -37.57 5.00 15.67
N VAL A 121 -36.70 5.94 15.31
CA VAL A 121 -35.83 5.88 14.12
C VAL A 121 -34.82 4.74 14.27
N THR A 122 -34.19 4.55 15.43
CA THR A 122 -33.19 3.49 15.63
C THR A 122 -33.81 2.10 15.56
N SER A 123 -34.94 1.91 16.27
CA SER A 123 -35.65 0.62 16.25
C SER A 123 -36.29 0.34 14.90
N SER A 124 -36.82 1.34 14.18
CA SER A 124 -37.39 1.13 12.84
C SER A 124 -36.29 0.92 11.80
N PHE A 125 -35.16 1.63 11.91
CA PHE A 125 -34.04 1.55 11.00
C PHE A 125 -33.37 0.18 11.07
N VAL A 126 -33.03 -0.30 12.28
CA VAL A 126 -32.36 -1.60 12.43
C VAL A 126 -33.30 -2.73 12.04
N LYS A 127 -34.57 -2.68 12.49
CA LYS A 127 -35.57 -3.66 12.05
C LYS A 127 -35.72 -3.63 10.53
N GLY A 128 -35.75 -2.44 9.92
CA GLY A 128 -35.82 -2.24 8.48
C GLY A 128 -34.60 -2.77 7.71
N PHE A 129 -33.39 -2.55 8.21
CA PHE A 129 -32.14 -3.09 7.63
C PHE A 129 -32.13 -4.61 7.69
N VAL A 130 -32.42 -5.17 8.87
CA VAL A 130 -32.41 -6.62 9.10
C VAL A 130 -33.52 -7.31 8.30
N SER A 131 -34.72 -6.73 8.26
CA SER A 131 -35.82 -7.27 7.45
C SER A 131 -35.56 -7.11 5.96
N GLY A 132 -34.93 -6.00 5.54
CA GLY A 132 -34.63 -5.69 4.15
C GLY A 132 -33.54 -6.59 3.56
N ASN A 133 -32.54 -6.96 4.37
CA ASN A 133 -31.40 -7.78 3.94
C ASN A 133 -31.49 -9.24 4.43
N SER A 134 -32.65 -9.68 4.94
CA SER A 134 -32.80 -11.04 5.52
C SER A 134 -32.54 -12.15 4.50
N ASN A 135 -32.90 -11.93 3.24
CA ASN A 135 -32.67 -12.92 2.18
C ASN A 135 -31.18 -12.97 1.80
N ASP A 136 -30.50 -11.82 1.73
CA ASP A 136 -29.08 -11.75 1.42
C ASP A 136 -28.23 -12.40 2.51
N ILE A 137 -28.57 -12.18 3.79
CA ILE A 137 -27.91 -12.86 4.92
C ILE A 137 -28.02 -14.37 4.76
N LYS A 138 -29.20 -14.87 4.41
CA LYS A 138 -29.47 -16.30 4.27
C LYS A 138 -28.71 -16.89 3.07
N ASP A 139 -28.72 -16.22 1.92
CA ASP A 139 -27.97 -16.66 0.72
C ASP A 139 -26.46 -16.73 1.00
N ILE A 140 -25.89 -15.66 1.57
CA ILE A 140 -24.47 -15.60 1.93
C ILE A 140 -24.11 -16.75 2.88
N GLN A 141 -24.96 -16.97 3.87
CA GLN A 141 -24.75 -18.02 4.85
C GLN A 141 -24.79 -19.42 4.23
N GLU A 142 -25.78 -19.72 3.40
CA GLU A 142 -25.89 -21.00 2.69
C GLU A 142 -24.66 -21.21 1.78
N ARG A 143 -24.24 -20.19 1.03
CA ARG A 143 -23.03 -20.25 0.18
C ARG A 143 -21.76 -20.51 1.00
N LEU A 144 -21.58 -19.84 2.14
CA LEU A 144 -20.43 -20.06 3.02
C LEU A 144 -20.41 -21.48 3.58
N GLU A 145 -21.54 -22.00 4.03
CA GLU A 145 -21.67 -23.34 4.61
C GLU A 145 -21.44 -24.43 3.55
N LEU A 146 -22.16 -24.36 2.42
CA LEU A 146 -22.07 -25.33 1.33
C LEU A 146 -20.66 -25.39 0.71
N VAL A 147 -20.09 -24.25 0.34
CA VAL A 147 -18.76 -24.22 -0.29
C VAL A 147 -17.69 -24.70 0.70
N SER A 148 -17.81 -24.34 2.00
CA SER A 148 -16.88 -24.83 3.02
C SER A 148 -16.94 -26.37 3.17
N GLU A 149 -18.12 -26.96 3.10
CA GLU A 149 -18.32 -28.41 3.18
C GLU A 149 -17.69 -29.12 1.98
N TYR A 150 -18.03 -28.72 0.75
CA TYR A 150 -17.44 -29.30 -0.46
C TYR A 150 -15.92 -29.17 -0.49
N LEU A 151 -15.42 -28.02 -0.02
CA LEU A 151 -13.99 -27.77 -0.02
C LEU A 151 -13.28 -28.69 0.98
N ARG A 152 -13.84 -28.94 2.17
CA ARG A 152 -13.34 -29.93 3.13
C ARG A 152 -13.34 -31.34 2.56
N GLN A 153 -14.46 -31.78 1.98
CA GLN A 153 -14.56 -33.10 1.37
C GLN A 153 -13.53 -33.29 0.25
N THR A 154 -13.33 -32.27 -0.59
CA THR A 154 -12.37 -32.31 -1.70
C THR A 154 -10.93 -32.36 -1.19
N THR A 155 -10.60 -31.66 -0.10
CA THR A 155 -9.24 -31.66 0.47
C THR A 155 -8.94 -32.86 1.35
N GLU A 156 -9.94 -33.45 2.02
CA GLU A 156 -9.80 -34.71 2.78
C GLU A 156 -9.45 -35.90 1.89
N LEU A 157 -9.90 -35.88 0.63
CA LEU A 157 -9.55 -36.87 -0.39
C LEU A 157 -8.11 -36.72 -0.93
N LEU A 158 -7.41 -35.63 -0.57
CA LEU A 158 -6.04 -35.39 -0.96
C LEU A 158 -5.12 -35.79 0.20
N GLU A 159 -4.19 -36.73 -0.02
CA GLU A 159 -3.28 -37.20 1.04
C GLU A 159 -2.53 -36.03 1.72
N PRO A 160 -2.37 -36.02 3.07
CA PRO A 160 -1.88 -34.84 3.75
C PRO A 160 -0.35 -34.79 3.73
N LYS A 161 0.21 -33.71 3.19
CA LYS A 161 1.53 -33.18 3.61
C LYS A 161 1.51 -31.66 3.72
N ARG A 162 0.64 -31.13 4.57
CA ARG A 162 0.89 -29.79 5.13
C ARG A 162 1.56 -29.97 6.50
N PRO A 163 2.77 -29.45 6.72
CA PRO A 163 3.38 -29.50 8.04
C PRO A 163 2.49 -28.78 9.07
N GLU A 164 2.18 -29.45 10.18
CA GLU A 164 1.43 -28.91 11.32
C GLU A 164 2.07 -27.67 11.98
N LEU A 165 3.26 -27.25 11.52
CA LEU A 165 4.04 -26.15 12.08
C LEU A 165 3.40 -24.76 11.96
N ILE A 166 2.56 -24.49 10.94
CA ILE A 166 2.01 -23.13 10.71
C ILE A 166 1.13 -22.65 11.89
N LYS A 167 0.48 -23.58 12.62
CA LYS A 167 -0.31 -23.24 13.83
C LYS A 167 0.56 -22.89 15.05
N ARG A 168 1.81 -23.37 15.15
CA ARG A 168 2.72 -23.08 16.27
C ARG A 168 3.49 -21.76 16.11
N MET A 169 3.66 -21.28 14.87
CA MET A 169 4.58 -20.18 14.54
C MET A 169 3.98 -18.77 14.72
N SER A 170 2.66 -18.61 14.76
CA SER A 170 2.02 -17.31 15.04
C SER A 170 2.34 -16.75 16.43
N ALA A 171 2.84 -17.60 17.35
CA ALA A 171 3.13 -17.26 18.74
C ALA A 171 4.61 -16.92 19.03
N ARG A 172 5.56 -17.07 18.08
CA ARG A 172 7.01 -17.06 18.40
C ARG A 172 7.89 -16.02 17.71
N ARG A 173 7.36 -15.06 16.92
CA ARG A 173 8.23 -14.06 16.29
C ARG A 173 8.81 -13.08 17.31
N LYS A 174 10.07 -13.27 17.69
CA LYS A 174 10.98 -12.21 18.16
C LYS A 174 11.85 -11.83 16.97
N THR A 175 11.74 -10.58 16.49
CA THR A 175 12.53 -10.05 15.37
C THR A 175 13.77 -9.33 15.89
N SER A 176 14.93 -9.62 15.33
CA SER A 176 16.16 -8.83 15.48
C SER A 176 16.19 -7.72 14.41
N SER A 177 16.77 -6.58 14.75
CA SER A 177 16.72 -5.34 13.95
C SER A 177 18.04 -5.01 13.24
N ILE A 178 18.83 -6.01 12.84
CA ILE A 178 20.22 -5.78 12.40
C ILE A 178 20.32 -5.77 10.88
N VAL A 179 20.87 -4.66 10.37
CA VAL A 179 21.18 -4.40 8.96
C VAL A 179 22.49 -5.10 8.62
N ILE A 180 22.51 -5.92 7.57
CA ILE A 180 23.75 -6.40 6.95
C ILE A 180 23.98 -5.58 5.69
N GLU A 181 24.89 -4.61 5.77
CA GLU A 181 25.47 -3.97 4.59
C GLU A 181 26.23 -5.03 3.78
N SER A 182 25.94 -5.09 2.48
CA SER A 182 26.57 -6.04 1.57
C SER A 182 27.96 -5.56 1.15
N GLU A 183 28.97 -5.86 1.95
CA GLU A 183 30.36 -5.93 1.46
C GLU A 183 30.59 -7.30 0.80
N LEU A 184 30.64 -7.32 -0.53
CA LEU A 184 31.18 -8.45 -1.29
C LEU A 184 32.68 -8.22 -1.49
N GLY A 185 33.47 -9.12 -0.90
CA GLY A 185 34.92 -9.08 -0.87
C GLY A 185 35.59 -9.14 -2.24
N ASP A 186 36.74 -8.47 -2.30
CA ASP A 186 37.65 -8.35 -3.43
C ASP A 186 38.33 -9.70 -3.70
N GLY A 187 37.79 -10.47 -4.65
CA GLY A 187 38.30 -11.78 -5.06
C GLY A 187 39.26 -11.65 -6.24
N SER A 188 40.54 -11.44 -5.93
CA SER A 188 41.62 -11.59 -6.91
C SER A 188 41.67 -13.02 -7.47
N SER A 189 41.59 -13.17 -8.78
CA SER A 189 41.96 -14.41 -9.47
C SER A 189 42.88 -14.11 -10.65
N SER A 190 44.10 -14.59 -10.52
CA SER A 190 45.22 -14.46 -11.43
C SER A 190 45.20 -15.53 -12.53
N SER A 191 45.50 -15.06 -13.74
CA SER A 191 46.18 -15.75 -14.86
C SER A 191 45.72 -17.14 -15.30
N SER A 192 45.18 -17.20 -16.52
CA SER A 192 45.42 -18.29 -17.47
C SER A 192 45.40 -17.75 -18.91
N ARG A 193 46.59 -17.53 -19.48
CA ARG A 193 46.86 -17.44 -20.93
C ARG A 193 46.91 -18.90 -21.45
N GLU A 194 46.66 -19.32 -22.70
CA GLU A 194 46.58 -18.67 -24.01
C GLU A 194 46.20 -19.72 -25.10
N HIS A 195 45.94 -19.23 -26.34
CA HIS A 195 45.85 -19.92 -27.67
C HIS A 195 44.49 -20.50 -28.12
N HIS A 196 44.02 -20.39 -29.36
CA HIS A 196 44.28 -19.58 -30.56
C HIS A 196 43.18 -19.96 -31.59
N CYS A 197 42.57 -19.02 -32.32
CA CYS A 197 42.57 -19.00 -33.80
C CYS A 197 41.59 -17.94 -34.36
N ASN A 198 42.17 -17.10 -35.23
CA ASN A 198 41.59 -15.97 -35.95
C ASN A 198 40.42 -16.33 -36.88
N LYS A 199 39.34 -15.57 -36.80
CA LYS A 199 38.62 -15.08 -37.98
C LYS A 199 38.44 -13.58 -37.86
N ARG A 200 39.20 -12.82 -38.67
CA ARG A 200 39.07 -11.38 -38.83
C ARG A 200 37.68 -11.05 -39.39
N ARG A 201 36.73 -10.74 -38.50
CA ARG A 201 35.56 -9.92 -38.85
C ARG A 201 36.01 -8.47 -38.83
N LYS A 202 35.66 -7.68 -39.85
CA LYS A 202 35.76 -6.21 -39.80
C LYS A 202 35.06 -5.77 -38.52
N LYS A 203 35.80 -5.30 -37.51
CA LYS A 203 35.24 -4.91 -36.22
C LYS A 203 34.35 -3.69 -36.47
N GLU A 204 33.06 -3.84 -36.28
CA GLU A 204 32.12 -2.71 -36.22
C GLU A 204 32.61 -1.70 -35.16
N SER A 205 32.32 -0.42 -35.36
CA SER A 205 32.72 0.66 -34.44
C SER A 205 32.11 0.51 -33.04
N LEU A 206 30.93 -0.11 -32.97
CA LEU A 206 30.11 -0.31 -31.77
C LEU A 206 30.01 -1.81 -31.43
N SER A 207 30.38 -2.19 -30.20
CA SER A 207 30.23 -3.56 -29.70
C SER A 207 28.98 -3.67 -28.81
N VAL A 208 28.18 -4.72 -28.99
CA VAL A 208 27.06 -5.08 -28.13
C VAL A 208 27.37 -6.39 -27.43
N LEU A 209 27.43 -6.36 -26.09
CA LEU A 209 27.74 -7.50 -25.24
C LEU A 209 26.49 -7.93 -24.46
N PRO A 210 25.88 -9.07 -24.79
CA PRO A 210 24.77 -9.61 -24.01
C PRO A 210 25.25 -10.37 -22.77
N VAL A 211 24.59 -10.14 -21.63
CA VAL A 211 24.70 -10.91 -20.39
C VAL A 211 23.38 -11.65 -20.19
N VAL A 212 23.42 -12.97 -20.27
CA VAL A 212 22.25 -13.86 -20.32
C VAL A 212 22.21 -14.71 -19.07
N GLY A 213 21.03 -14.87 -18.46
CA GLY A 213 20.88 -15.76 -17.32
C GLY A 213 19.47 -15.71 -16.73
N MET A 214 19.13 -16.71 -15.92
CA MET A 214 17.82 -16.81 -15.26
C MET A 214 17.53 -15.59 -14.37
N GLY A 215 16.25 -15.37 -14.07
CA GLY A 215 15.84 -14.33 -13.12
C GLY A 215 16.45 -14.56 -11.73
N GLY A 216 16.80 -13.48 -11.03
CA GLY A 216 17.34 -13.57 -9.66
C GLY A 216 18.80 -14.05 -9.53
N LEU A 217 19.57 -14.15 -10.64
CA LEU A 217 21.00 -14.48 -10.62
C LEU A 217 21.94 -13.27 -10.37
N GLY A 218 21.40 -12.04 -10.34
CA GLY A 218 22.21 -10.83 -10.13
C GLY A 218 22.79 -10.20 -11.40
N LYS A 219 22.20 -10.43 -12.59
CA LYS A 219 22.61 -9.76 -13.85
C LYS A 219 22.67 -8.23 -13.71
N THR A 220 21.61 -7.62 -13.18
CA THR A 220 21.52 -6.19 -12.93
C THR A 220 22.59 -5.74 -11.93
N THR A 221 22.81 -6.50 -10.85
CA THR A 221 23.86 -6.24 -9.87
C THR A 221 25.25 -6.28 -10.51
N LEU A 222 25.55 -7.28 -11.32
CA LEU A 222 26.81 -7.37 -12.06
C LEU A 222 26.99 -6.18 -13.01
N ALA A 223 25.95 -5.82 -13.76
CA ALA A 223 25.98 -4.67 -14.65
C ALA A 223 26.19 -3.35 -13.87
N GLN A 224 25.57 -3.19 -12.70
CA GLN A 224 25.77 -2.03 -11.82
C GLN A 224 27.20 -1.96 -11.29
N MET A 225 27.77 -3.10 -10.86
CA MET A 225 29.16 -3.18 -10.41
C MET A 225 30.13 -2.78 -11.52
N VAL A 226 29.95 -3.33 -12.73
CA VAL A 226 30.78 -2.97 -13.91
C VAL A 226 30.59 -1.50 -14.26
N TYR A 227 29.35 -1.01 -14.29
CA TYR A 227 29.05 0.37 -14.62
C TYR A 227 29.73 1.35 -13.66
N ASN A 228 29.74 1.06 -12.35
CA ASN A 228 30.31 1.92 -11.32
C ASN A 228 31.81 1.66 -11.03
N ASP A 229 32.45 0.72 -11.74
CA ASP A 229 33.87 0.42 -11.55
C ASP A 229 34.75 1.61 -11.98
N SER A 230 35.73 1.97 -11.15
CA SER A 230 36.63 3.10 -11.42
C SER A 230 37.39 2.98 -12.75
N ARG A 231 37.71 1.75 -13.19
CA ARG A 231 38.37 1.47 -14.48
C ARG A 231 37.43 1.74 -15.67
N VAL A 232 36.13 1.55 -15.47
CA VAL A 232 35.09 1.82 -16.47
C VAL A 232 34.78 3.31 -16.52
N GLU A 233 34.69 3.97 -15.37
CA GLU A 233 34.49 5.43 -15.26
C GLU A 233 35.57 6.21 -16.02
N GLY A 234 36.84 5.82 -15.89
CA GLY A 234 37.95 6.48 -16.59
C GLY A 234 38.05 6.16 -18.09
N TYR A 235 37.32 5.17 -18.60
CA TYR A 235 37.43 4.71 -19.98
C TYR A 235 36.33 5.28 -20.92
N PHE A 236 35.12 5.52 -20.40
CA PHE A 236 33.98 6.01 -21.17
C PHE A 236 33.65 7.46 -20.80
N GLU A 237 33.61 8.34 -21.81
CA GLU A 237 33.25 9.75 -21.63
C GLU A 237 31.76 9.95 -21.36
N LEU A 238 30.92 9.04 -21.89
CA LEU A 238 29.47 9.08 -21.73
C LEU A 238 28.96 7.75 -21.21
N LYS A 239 28.41 7.74 -20.00
CA LYS A 239 27.77 6.56 -19.41
C LYS A 239 26.27 6.78 -19.32
N LEU A 240 25.52 5.80 -19.81
CA LEU A 240 24.06 5.83 -19.87
C LEU A 240 23.51 4.52 -19.32
N TRP A 241 22.44 4.59 -18.54
CA TRP A 241 21.73 3.43 -18.03
C TRP A 241 20.25 3.56 -18.35
N VAL A 242 19.71 2.59 -19.09
CA VAL A 242 18.29 2.50 -19.40
C VAL A 242 17.81 1.09 -19.12
N CYS A 243 16.81 0.97 -18.27
CA CYS A 243 16.16 -0.30 -18.00
C CYS A 243 14.94 -0.42 -18.93
N VAL A 244 14.83 -1.56 -19.62
CA VAL A 244 13.89 -1.85 -20.69
C VAL A 244 12.77 -2.73 -20.15
N ARG A 245 11.75 -2.08 -19.61
CA ARG A 245 10.84 -2.66 -18.60
C ARG A 245 9.51 -3.15 -19.17
N GLU A 246 9.12 -2.65 -20.34
CA GLU A 246 7.90 -3.00 -21.06
C GLU A 246 8.22 -3.78 -22.36
N HIS A 247 7.22 -3.97 -23.21
CA HIS A 247 7.42 -4.28 -24.62
C HIS A 247 8.45 -3.32 -25.22
N PHE A 248 9.43 -3.87 -25.93
CA PHE A 248 10.52 -3.08 -26.49
C PHE A 248 9.97 -2.08 -27.52
N ASP A 249 10.02 -0.79 -27.19
CA ASP A 249 9.63 0.33 -28.06
C ASP A 249 10.86 1.22 -28.27
N ALA A 250 11.45 1.13 -29.47
CA ALA A 250 12.67 1.86 -29.79
C ALA A 250 12.53 3.37 -29.58
N LYS A 251 11.36 3.94 -29.87
CA LYS A 251 11.10 5.39 -29.74
C LYS A 251 11.13 5.83 -28.27
N LYS A 252 10.46 5.08 -27.38
CA LYS A 252 10.47 5.37 -25.94
C LYS A 252 11.88 5.24 -25.37
N ILE A 253 12.60 4.18 -25.75
CA ILE A 253 13.96 3.92 -25.27
C ILE A 253 14.91 5.03 -25.72
N ILE A 254 14.90 5.40 -27.02
CA ILE A 254 15.73 6.51 -27.53
C ILE A 254 15.42 7.80 -26.76
N LYS A 255 14.14 8.10 -26.49
CA LYS A 255 13.76 9.28 -25.71
C LYS A 255 14.36 9.26 -24.30
N MET A 256 14.37 8.10 -23.63
CA MET A 256 15.01 7.94 -22.31
C MET A 256 16.52 8.14 -22.39
N ILE A 257 17.18 7.56 -23.39
CA ILE A 257 18.62 7.70 -23.60
C ILE A 257 18.99 9.17 -23.82
N VAL A 258 18.30 9.86 -24.74
CA VAL A 258 18.54 11.29 -25.03
C VAL A 258 18.31 12.15 -23.79
N LYS A 259 17.23 11.90 -23.04
CA LYS A 259 16.98 12.59 -21.77
C LYS A 259 18.11 12.38 -20.76
N SER A 260 18.64 11.15 -20.67
CA SER A 260 19.75 10.81 -19.78
C SER A 260 21.07 11.47 -20.21
N ALA A 261 21.34 11.52 -21.52
CA ALA A 261 22.56 12.11 -22.07
C ALA A 261 22.57 13.64 -21.94
N THR A 262 21.46 14.29 -22.32
CA THR A 262 21.36 15.76 -22.35
C THR A 262 21.04 16.38 -20.99
N LYS A 263 20.47 15.60 -20.06
CA LYS A 263 19.89 16.07 -18.79
C LYS A 263 18.78 17.13 -18.98
N MET A 264 18.22 17.25 -20.19
CA MET A 264 17.16 18.21 -20.52
C MET A 264 15.81 17.53 -20.73
N LYS A 265 14.72 18.30 -20.60
CA LYS A 265 13.37 17.82 -20.91
C LYS A 265 13.20 17.71 -22.42
N VAL A 266 12.96 16.50 -22.93
CA VAL A 266 12.73 16.25 -24.35
C VAL A 266 11.23 16.25 -24.65
N GLU A 267 10.72 17.32 -25.27
CA GLU A 267 9.29 17.46 -25.58
C GLU A 267 8.89 16.81 -26.91
N PHE A 268 9.85 16.59 -27.81
CA PHE A 268 9.57 16.00 -29.12
C PHE A 268 9.07 14.55 -29.03
N THR A 269 8.14 14.21 -29.93
CA THR A 269 7.56 12.88 -30.07
C THR A 269 7.84 12.26 -31.45
N ASN A 270 8.64 12.89 -32.30
CA ASN A 270 9.01 12.34 -33.61
C ASN A 270 10.24 11.43 -33.50
N LEU A 271 10.15 10.19 -33.99
CA LEU A 271 11.24 9.21 -33.91
C LEU A 271 12.50 9.67 -34.65
N ASN A 272 12.36 10.29 -35.84
CA ASN A 272 13.50 10.73 -36.63
C ASN A 272 14.30 11.82 -35.89
N LEU A 273 13.62 12.82 -35.33
CA LEU A 273 14.29 13.86 -34.52
C LEU A 273 15.01 13.27 -33.31
N LEU A 274 14.39 12.31 -32.62
CA LEU A 274 15.00 11.61 -31.49
C LEU A 274 16.25 10.82 -31.91
N GLN A 275 16.22 10.20 -33.09
CA GLN A 275 17.38 9.48 -33.65
C GLN A 275 18.51 10.43 -34.04
N ILE A 276 18.21 11.61 -34.60
CA ILE A 276 19.21 12.64 -34.92
C ILE A 276 19.87 13.14 -33.63
N MET A 277 19.08 13.48 -32.61
CA MET A 277 19.63 13.93 -31.31
C MET A 277 20.50 12.85 -30.66
N LEU A 278 20.06 11.60 -30.67
CA LEU A 278 20.86 10.49 -30.14
C LEU A 278 22.18 10.35 -30.90
N LYS A 279 22.11 10.45 -32.24
CA LYS A 279 23.29 10.38 -33.11
C LYS A 279 24.29 11.49 -32.77
N ASP A 280 23.81 12.72 -32.62
CA ASP A 280 24.67 13.88 -32.32
C ASP A 280 25.34 13.75 -30.95
N GLU A 281 24.63 13.20 -29.95
CA GLU A 281 25.20 12.98 -28.61
C GLU A 281 26.32 11.92 -28.57
N VAL A 282 26.25 10.91 -29.43
CA VAL A 282 27.21 9.79 -29.44
C VAL A 282 28.32 9.93 -30.50
N LEU A 283 28.17 10.82 -31.49
CA LEU A 283 29.06 10.92 -32.66
C LEU A 283 30.53 11.15 -32.29
N SER A 284 30.80 11.97 -31.26
CA SER A 284 32.15 12.39 -30.87
C SER A 284 32.62 11.82 -29.54
N LYS A 285 31.82 10.98 -28.87
CA LYS A 285 32.10 10.48 -27.53
C LYS A 285 32.28 8.96 -27.53
N LYS A 286 33.21 8.46 -26.72
CA LYS A 286 33.22 7.04 -26.39
C LYS A 286 32.19 6.77 -25.29
N PHE A 287 31.18 5.96 -25.57
CA PHE A 287 30.07 5.75 -24.66
C PHE A 287 29.90 4.30 -24.19
N LEU A 288 29.36 4.15 -22.99
CA LEU A 288 28.80 2.91 -22.46
C LEU A 288 27.31 3.10 -22.25
N LEU A 289 26.48 2.30 -22.91
CA LEU A 289 25.05 2.23 -22.67
C LEU A 289 24.70 0.88 -22.05
N VAL A 290 24.12 0.88 -20.86
CA VAL A 290 23.53 -0.32 -20.27
C VAL A 290 22.04 -0.36 -20.61
N LEU A 291 21.62 -1.42 -21.29
CA LEU A 291 20.22 -1.78 -21.52
C LEU A 291 19.87 -2.96 -20.63
N ASP A 292 19.19 -2.67 -19.51
CA ASP A 292 18.88 -3.66 -18.49
C ASP A 292 17.52 -4.35 -18.73
N ASP A 293 17.46 -5.68 -18.56
CA ASP A 293 16.32 -6.59 -18.72
C ASP A 293 15.61 -6.53 -20.10
N VAL A 294 16.36 -6.63 -21.20
CA VAL A 294 15.81 -6.56 -22.57
C VAL A 294 15.05 -7.83 -22.95
N TRP A 295 13.83 -7.66 -23.48
CA TRP A 295 12.95 -8.74 -23.97
C TRP A 295 12.66 -8.67 -25.49
N CYS A 296 13.41 -7.87 -26.25
CA CYS A 296 13.14 -7.64 -27.68
C CYS A 296 13.49 -8.84 -28.56
N GLU A 297 12.48 -9.48 -29.12
CA GLU A 297 12.65 -10.52 -30.14
C GLU A 297 12.43 -10.02 -31.57
N ASP A 298 12.12 -8.72 -31.75
CA ASP A 298 11.95 -8.08 -33.06
C ASP A 298 13.25 -7.39 -33.50
N ARG A 299 13.88 -7.94 -34.53
CA ARG A 299 15.12 -7.41 -35.09
C ARG A 299 14.98 -6.01 -35.69
N LEU A 300 13.82 -5.68 -36.26
CA LEU A 300 13.58 -4.38 -36.88
C LEU A 300 13.43 -3.29 -35.81
N GLU A 301 12.74 -3.57 -34.71
CA GLU A 301 12.67 -2.66 -33.56
C GLU A 301 14.06 -2.43 -32.95
N TRP A 302 14.85 -3.50 -32.75
CA TRP A 302 16.23 -3.36 -32.30
C TRP A 302 17.07 -2.46 -33.22
N GLN A 303 16.94 -2.62 -34.55
CA GLN A 303 17.68 -1.82 -35.53
C GLN A 303 17.35 -0.32 -35.46
N LYS A 304 16.09 0.05 -35.17
CA LYS A 304 15.70 1.45 -34.99
C LYS A 304 16.48 2.12 -33.85
N LEU A 305 16.81 1.37 -32.80
CA LEU A 305 17.66 1.83 -31.69
C LEU A 305 19.15 1.78 -32.05
N TYR A 306 19.62 0.68 -32.63
CA TYR A 306 21.04 0.43 -32.89
C TYR A 306 21.66 1.38 -33.94
N ILE A 307 20.98 1.60 -35.06
CA ILE A 307 21.54 2.31 -36.22
C ILE A 307 22.04 3.73 -35.87
N PRO A 308 21.28 4.59 -35.15
CA PRO A 308 21.75 5.92 -34.75
C PRO A 308 23.07 5.90 -33.96
N MET A 309 23.29 4.85 -33.15
CA MET A 309 24.46 4.72 -32.29
C MET A 309 25.68 4.12 -32.97
N SER A 310 25.50 3.49 -34.14
CA SER A 310 26.60 2.88 -34.90
C SER A 310 27.68 3.88 -35.37
N CYS A 311 27.37 5.19 -35.34
CA CYS A 311 28.32 6.26 -35.65
C CYS A 311 29.29 6.61 -34.51
N GLY A 312 29.13 5.99 -33.33
CA GLY A 312 29.96 6.29 -32.16
C GLY A 312 31.43 5.98 -32.33
N VAL A 313 32.26 6.60 -31.49
CA VAL A 313 33.72 6.42 -31.48
C VAL A 313 34.08 4.96 -31.23
N ARG A 314 35.13 4.48 -31.90
CA ARG A 314 35.62 3.10 -31.76
C ARG A 314 35.90 2.77 -30.29
N GLY A 315 35.34 1.66 -29.83
CA GLY A 315 35.45 1.22 -28.44
C GLY A 315 34.25 1.60 -27.58
N SER A 316 33.24 2.28 -28.14
CA SER A 316 31.91 2.39 -27.54
C SER A 316 31.24 1.03 -27.41
N MET A 317 30.42 0.87 -26.37
CA MET A 317 29.81 -0.41 -26.01
C MET A 317 28.36 -0.26 -25.57
N ILE A 318 27.53 -1.24 -25.94
CA ILE A 318 26.22 -1.48 -25.35
C ILE A 318 26.29 -2.77 -24.55
N LEU A 319 26.01 -2.69 -23.24
CA LEU A 319 25.84 -3.85 -22.38
C LEU A 319 24.35 -4.18 -22.30
N VAL A 320 23.94 -5.37 -22.72
CA VAL A 320 22.54 -5.80 -22.69
C VAL A 320 22.39 -6.89 -21.63
N THR A 321 21.53 -6.72 -20.63
CA THR A 321 21.15 -7.84 -19.76
C THR A 321 19.83 -8.44 -20.24
N THR A 322 19.70 -9.77 -20.26
CA THR A 322 18.47 -10.43 -20.69
C THR A 322 18.33 -11.82 -20.06
N ARG A 323 17.10 -12.34 -20.03
CA ARG A 323 16.81 -13.73 -19.64
C ARG A 323 16.75 -14.66 -20.86
N SER A 324 16.61 -14.10 -22.06
CA SER A 324 16.36 -14.86 -23.29
C SER A 324 17.64 -15.00 -24.13
N PRO A 325 18.14 -16.24 -24.37
CA PRO A 325 19.22 -16.47 -25.32
C PRO A 325 18.87 -16.03 -26.75
N LYS A 326 17.58 -15.97 -27.10
CA LYS A 326 17.12 -15.50 -28.42
C LYS A 326 17.33 -13.98 -28.56
N VAL A 327 17.00 -13.20 -27.54
CA VAL A 327 17.29 -11.74 -27.49
C VAL A 327 18.78 -11.48 -27.62
N ALA A 328 19.62 -12.27 -26.93
CA ALA A 328 21.07 -12.14 -27.02
C ALA A 328 21.61 -12.35 -28.45
N LYS A 329 21.05 -13.29 -29.20
CA LYS A 329 21.40 -13.52 -30.63
C LYS A 329 20.97 -12.38 -31.54
N ILE A 330 19.87 -11.69 -31.21
CA ILE A 330 19.33 -10.57 -31.99
C ILE A 330 20.14 -9.30 -31.76
N THR A 331 20.51 -9.06 -30.50
CA THR A 331 21.13 -7.81 -30.06
C THR A 331 22.66 -7.84 -30.12
N GLY A 332 23.28 -8.99 -29.84
CA GLY A 332 24.72 -9.13 -29.64
C GLY A 332 25.55 -9.07 -30.92
N THR A 333 26.64 -8.30 -30.87
CA THR A 333 27.73 -8.36 -31.85
C THR A 333 28.94 -9.15 -31.31
N GLU A 334 29.05 -9.23 -29.99
CA GLU A 334 30.02 -10.02 -29.25
C GLU A 334 29.40 -11.33 -28.73
N ASN A 335 30.24 -12.29 -28.31
CA ASN A 335 29.75 -13.53 -27.71
C ASN A 335 29.02 -13.24 -26.38
N PRO A 336 27.81 -13.78 -26.18
CA PRO A 336 27.08 -13.60 -24.93
C PRO A 336 27.83 -14.20 -23.73
N ILE A 337 27.77 -13.52 -22.59
CA ILE A 337 28.18 -14.04 -21.29
C ILE A 337 26.97 -14.74 -20.67
N PHE A 338 27.07 -16.05 -20.45
CA PHE A 338 26.05 -16.81 -19.75
C PHE A 338 26.38 -16.86 -18.25
N LEU A 339 25.50 -16.29 -17.43
CA LEU A 339 25.61 -16.38 -15.97
C LEU A 339 24.94 -17.66 -15.47
N GLU A 340 25.72 -18.50 -14.80
CA GLU A 340 25.28 -19.78 -14.24
C GLU A 340 24.93 -19.69 -12.75
N GLY A 341 24.90 -18.47 -12.18
CA GLY A 341 24.70 -18.22 -10.74
C GLY A 341 26.02 -18.10 -9.98
N LEU A 342 25.94 -17.90 -8.67
CA LEU A 342 27.13 -17.84 -7.82
C LEU A 342 27.82 -19.22 -7.78
N PRO A 343 29.17 -19.26 -7.85
CA PRO A 343 29.92 -20.51 -7.68
C PRO A 343 29.61 -21.15 -6.33
N LYS A 344 29.74 -22.49 -6.25
CA LYS A 344 29.29 -23.31 -5.12
C LYS A 344 29.76 -22.77 -3.75
N GLU A 345 31.05 -22.45 -3.62
CA GLU A 345 31.65 -21.98 -2.35
C GLU A 345 31.14 -20.59 -1.93
N PRO A 346 31.29 -19.52 -2.73
CA PRO A 346 30.70 -18.22 -2.43
C PRO A 346 29.18 -18.28 -2.20
N PHE A 347 28.47 -19.11 -2.97
CA PHE A 347 27.03 -19.29 -2.81
C PHE A 347 26.67 -19.95 -1.48
N TRP A 348 27.45 -20.95 -1.07
CA TRP A 348 27.28 -21.63 0.21
C TRP A 348 27.51 -20.67 1.38
N ASP A 349 28.57 -19.87 1.34
CA ASP A 349 28.85 -18.86 2.37
C ASP A 349 27.76 -17.80 2.43
N PHE A 350 27.29 -17.35 1.27
CA PHE A 350 26.17 -16.42 1.18
C PHE A 350 24.87 -17.03 1.75
N PHE A 351 24.58 -18.30 1.43
CA PHE A 351 23.40 -19.00 1.93
C PHE A 351 23.44 -19.19 3.44
N LYS A 352 24.60 -19.56 4.02
CA LYS A 352 24.76 -19.69 5.48
C LYS A 352 24.39 -18.39 6.19
N ARG A 353 24.88 -17.24 5.71
CA ARG A 353 24.52 -15.92 6.25
C ARG A 353 23.02 -15.63 6.17
N CYS A 354 22.35 -16.09 5.11
CA CYS A 354 20.90 -15.91 4.97
C CYS A 354 20.09 -16.82 5.89
N ALA A 355 20.55 -18.05 6.16
CA ALA A 355 19.77 -19.09 6.84
C ALA A 355 20.01 -19.18 8.35
N PHE A 356 21.19 -18.78 8.82
CA PHE A 356 21.57 -18.85 10.24
C PHE A 356 21.61 -17.47 10.91
N ASP A 357 21.40 -16.38 10.16
CA ASP A 357 21.44 -15.00 10.67
C ASP A 357 22.75 -14.71 11.44
N SER A 358 22.67 -14.53 12.76
CA SER A 358 23.82 -14.29 13.65
C SER A 358 24.33 -15.54 14.36
N GLU A 359 23.68 -16.69 14.17
CA GLU A 359 24.08 -17.97 14.74
C GLU A 359 25.22 -18.61 13.94
N ASP A 360 26.10 -19.31 14.64
CA ASP A 360 27.19 -20.06 14.00
C ASP A 360 26.67 -21.39 13.44
N PRO A 361 26.74 -21.64 12.12
CA PRO A 361 26.31 -22.90 11.51
C PRO A 361 27.03 -24.14 12.09
N GLU A 362 28.23 -23.98 12.65
CA GLU A 362 28.99 -25.08 13.26
C GLU A 362 28.26 -25.70 14.47
N ASN A 363 27.40 -24.94 15.14
CA ASN A 363 26.58 -25.43 16.24
C ASN A 363 25.43 -26.35 15.79
N TYR A 364 25.16 -26.43 14.48
CA TYR A 364 23.99 -27.12 13.91
C TYR A 364 24.37 -28.07 12.76
N PRO A 365 25.19 -29.11 12.99
CA PRO A 365 25.71 -29.99 11.93
C PRO A 365 24.61 -30.71 11.13
N ASP A 366 23.51 -31.09 11.79
CA ASP A 366 22.36 -31.70 11.11
C ASP A 366 21.64 -30.72 10.18
N LEU A 367 21.53 -29.45 10.57
CA LEU A 367 20.93 -28.41 9.74
C LEU A 367 21.82 -28.11 8.54
N VAL A 368 23.14 -28.04 8.73
CA VAL A 368 24.13 -27.90 7.65
C VAL A 368 23.96 -28.99 6.59
N ASN A 369 23.82 -30.26 7.01
CA ASN A 369 23.57 -31.38 6.08
C ASN A 369 22.27 -31.23 5.28
N ILE A 370 21.20 -30.68 5.89
CA ILE A 370 19.93 -30.42 5.21
C ILE A 370 20.04 -29.18 4.29
N ALA A 371 20.79 -28.17 4.72
CA ALA A 371 21.08 -26.94 3.99
C ALA A 371 21.76 -27.25 2.65
N GLU A 372 22.79 -28.10 2.65
CA GLU A 372 23.52 -28.48 1.45
C GLU A 372 22.59 -29.07 0.39
N LYS A 373 21.63 -29.91 0.82
CA LYS A 373 20.62 -30.48 -0.07
C LYS A 373 19.68 -29.40 -0.63
N ASN A 374 19.26 -28.43 0.17
CA ASN A 374 18.43 -27.31 -0.29
C ASN A 374 19.17 -26.43 -1.30
N VAL A 375 20.45 -26.13 -1.05
CA VAL A 375 21.30 -25.28 -1.88
C VAL A 375 21.41 -25.82 -3.32
N THR A 376 21.45 -27.14 -3.50
CA THR A 376 21.44 -27.75 -4.85
C THR A 376 20.19 -27.38 -5.68
N LYS A 377 19.05 -27.13 -5.04
CA LYS A 377 17.79 -26.76 -5.70
C LYS A 377 17.74 -25.29 -6.11
N LEU A 378 18.61 -24.45 -5.54
CA LEU A 378 18.59 -23.00 -5.73
C LEU A 378 19.40 -22.51 -6.94
N LYS A 379 20.13 -23.40 -7.61
CA LYS A 379 20.89 -23.12 -8.85
C LYS A 379 21.76 -21.86 -8.76
N GLY A 380 22.40 -21.65 -7.60
CA GLY A 380 23.28 -20.50 -7.37
C GLY A 380 22.59 -19.13 -7.35
N SER A 381 21.26 -19.04 -7.23
CA SER A 381 20.52 -17.78 -7.24
C SER A 381 20.58 -17.06 -5.89
N PRO A 382 21.17 -15.85 -5.82
CA PRO A 382 21.17 -15.05 -4.58
C PRO A 382 19.77 -14.71 -4.07
N LEU A 383 18.81 -14.43 -4.97
CA LEU A 383 17.44 -14.15 -4.57
C LEU A 383 16.80 -15.37 -3.91
N ALA A 384 16.93 -16.55 -4.52
CA ALA A 384 16.38 -17.78 -3.97
C ALA A 384 17.04 -18.14 -2.62
N ALA A 385 18.35 -17.90 -2.48
CA ALA A 385 19.07 -18.06 -1.23
C ALA A 385 18.58 -17.11 -0.13
N LYS A 386 18.41 -15.81 -0.42
CA LYS A 386 17.83 -14.85 0.55
C LYS A 386 16.44 -15.28 0.99
N THR A 387 15.58 -15.64 0.04
CA THR A 387 14.18 -15.99 0.33
C THR A 387 14.05 -17.31 1.08
N LEU A 388 14.77 -18.37 0.68
CA LEU A 388 14.73 -19.65 1.38
C LEU A 388 15.48 -19.61 2.70
N GLY A 389 16.62 -18.89 2.76
CA GLY A 389 17.38 -18.69 3.99
C GLY A 389 16.53 -17.99 5.05
N ALA A 390 15.87 -16.90 4.70
CA ALA A 390 14.95 -16.20 5.62
C ALA A 390 13.77 -17.06 6.08
N LEU A 391 13.35 -18.06 5.29
CA LEU A 391 12.31 -19.02 5.70
C LEU A 391 12.86 -20.06 6.69
N LEU A 392 14.08 -20.53 6.46
CA LEU A 392 14.73 -21.53 7.30
C LEU A 392 15.16 -20.95 8.64
N SER A 393 15.58 -19.68 8.67
CA SER A 393 15.99 -18.98 9.89
C SER A 393 14.85 -18.74 10.88
N ILE A 394 13.58 -18.93 10.47
CA ILE A 394 12.43 -18.78 11.37
C ILE A 394 12.47 -19.82 12.50
N ASP A 395 12.94 -21.03 12.22
CA ASP A 395 13.06 -22.10 13.21
C ASP A 395 14.29 -22.97 12.89
N LEU A 396 15.29 -22.95 13.77
CA LEU A 396 16.49 -23.77 13.66
C LEU A 396 16.23 -25.21 14.14
N ASP A 397 15.12 -25.78 13.67
CA ASP A 397 14.71 -27.15 13.93
C ASP A 397 14.90 -28.04 12.70
N SER A 398 15.42 -29.25 12.92
CA SER A 398 15.76 -30.19 11.85
C SER A 398 14.54 -30.74 11.11
N GLU A 399 13.38 -30.83 11.77
CA GLU A 399 12.13 -31.29 11.15
C GLU A 399 11.56 -30.20 10.24
N HIS A 400 11.55 -28.93 10.70
CA HIS A 400 11.20 -27.76 9.86
C HIS A 400 11.99 -27.75 8.54
N TRP A 401 13.32 -27.89 8.63
CA TRP A 401 14.20 -27.85 7.46
C TRP A 401 13.97 -29.04 6.52
N ARG A 402 13.72 -30.25 7.05
CA ARG A 402 13.39 -31.44 6.25
C ARG A 402 12.04 -31.30 5.55
N ASN A 403 11.04 -30.71 6.20
CA ASN A 403 9.73 -30.49 5.62
C ASN A 403 9.79 -29.54 4.42
N ILE A 404 10.58 -28.48 4.51
CA ILE A 404 10.84 -27.57 3.39
C ILE A 404 11.59 -28.29 2.26
N LEU A 405 12.64 -29.05 2.59
CA LEU A 405 13.41 -29.80 1.61
C LEU A 405 12.54 -30.79 0.83
N ASN A 406 11.64 -31.50 1.52
CA ASN A 406 10.82 -32.57 0.96
C ASN A 406 9.47 -32.09 0.39
N SER A 407 9.23 -30.78 0.32
CA SER A 407 7.97 -30.24 -0.18
C SER A 407 7.72 -30.60 -1.65
N GLU A 408 6.47 -30.93 -1.98
CA GLU A 408 6.02 -31.17 -3.35
C GLU A 408 6.11 -29.92 -4.24
N MET A 409 6.23 -28.73 -3.63
CA MET A 409 6.40 -27.46 -4.34
C MET A 409 7.60 -27.45 -5.29
N TRP A 410 8.65 -28.21 -4.98
CA TRP A 410 9.84 -28.36 -5.83
C TRP A 410 9.55 -29.06 -7.17
N GLN A 411 8.43 -29.77 -7.28
CA GLN A 411 8.02 -30.52 -8.47
C GLN A 411 7.23 -29.67 -9.48
N PHE A 412 6.72 -28.49 -9.08
CA PHE A 412 5.85 -27.67 -9.92
C PHE A 412 6.63 -26.72 -10.84
N ASN A 413 6.31 -26.78 -12.14
CA ASN A 413 6.68 -25.89 -13.25
C ASN A 413 7.95 -25.04 -13.03
N GLN A 414 9.10 -25.60 -13.41
CA GLN A 414 10.38 -24.87 -13.38
C GLN A 414 10.54 -23.82 -14.50
N GLY A 415 9.72 -23.87 -15.56
CA GLY A 415 9.66 -22.86 -16.64
C GLY A 415 11.01 -22.25 -17.05
N GLU A 416 11.00 -20.99 -17.51
CA GLU A 416 12.21 -20.18 -17.69
C GLU A 416 12.71 -19.56 -16.36
N ASN A 417 11.88 -19.61 -15.30
CA ASN A 417 12.11 -19.00 -14.00
C ASN A 417 12.35 -20.07 -12.91
N GLY A 418 13.49 -20.75 -12.99
CA GLY A 418 13.82 -21.94 -12.18
C GLY A 418 13.84 -21.80 -10.65
N ILE A 419 13.51 -20.64 -10.08
CA ILE A 419 13.49 -20.37 -8.63
C ILE A 419 12.10 -20.08 -8.04
N ILE A 420 11.04 -20.03 -8.87
CA ILE A 420 9.66 -19.79 -8.41
C ILE A 420 9.21 -20.75 -7.30
N PRO A 421 9.57 -22.05 -7.30
CA PRO A 421 9.27 -22.94 -6.18
C PRO A 421 9.79 -22.46 -4.83
N ALA A 422 11.02 -21.93 -4.78
CA ALA A 422 11.61 -21.41 -3.54
C ALA A 422 10.86 -20.16 -3.05
N LEU A 423 10.49 -19.26 -3.96
CA LEU A 423 9.73 -18.06 -3.61
C LEU A 423 8.31 -18.42 -3.13
N ARG A 424 7.65 -19.37 -3.78
CA ARG A 424 6.32 -19.87 -3.38
C ARG A 424 6.34 -20.52 -2.00
N LEU A 425 7.38 -21.27 -1.67
CA LEU A 425 7.56 -21.84 -0.34
C LEU A 425 7.59 -20.74 0.72
N SER A 426 8.40 -19.68 0.53
CA SER A 426 8.42 -18.56 1.46
C SER A 426 7.05 -17.91 1.64
N TYR A 427 6.30 -17.70 0.54
CA TYR A 427 4.94 -17.16 0.60
C TYR A 427 3.97 -18.01 1.45
N GLN A 428 4.07 -19.34 1.38
CA GLN A 428 3.16 -20.24 2.13
C GLN A 428 3.34 -20.19 3.65
N TYR A 429 4.53 -19.80 4.11
CA TYR A 429 4.84 -19.66 5.54
C TYR A 429 4.62 -18.23 6.06
N LEU A 430 4.21 -17.30 5.21
CA LEU A 430 3.73 -16.00 5.65
C LEU A 430 2.43 -16.15 6.45
N SER A 431 2.23 -15.27 7.43
CA SER A 431 0.94 -15.17 8.12
C SER A 431 -0.16 -14.75 7.14
N ALA A 432 -1.42 -15.04 7.45
CA ALA A 432 -2.56 -14.64 6.63
C ALA A 432 -2.66 -13.11 6.42
N GLU A 433 -2.20 -12.32 7.39
CA GLU A 433 -2.07 -10.86 7.29
C GLU A 433 -1.02 -10.46 6.22
N LEU A 434 0.18 -11.04 6.30
CA LEU A 434 1.26 -10.74 5.35
C LEU A 434 0.97 -11.26 3.94
N ARG A 435 0.32 -12.42 3.80
CA ARG A 435 -0.09 -12.94 2.49
C ARG A 435 -1.02 -11.97 1.77
N ARG A 436 -2.02 -11.42 2.46
CA ARG A 436 -2.95 -10.42 1.91
C ARG A 436 -2.22 -9.12 1.53
N CYS A 437 -1.32 -8.64 2.39
CA CYS A 437 -0.52 -7.45 2.13
C CYS A 437 0.39 -7.61 0.89
N PHE A 438 1.11 -8.73 0.81
CA PHE A 438 1.99 -9.08 -0.31
C PHE A 438 1.22 -9.24 -1.62
N SER A 439 0.11 -9.97 -1.58
CA SER A 439 -0.66 -10.28 -2.78
C SER A 439 -1.30 -9.03 -3.38
N PHE A 440 -1.73 -8.09 -2.53
CA PHE A 440 -2.22 -6.77 -2.95
C PHE A 440 -1.18 -5.96 -3.73
N CYS A 441 0.13 -6.14 -3.50
CA CYS A 441 1.17 -5.40 -4.20
C CYS A 441 1.22 -5.67 -5.72
N CYS A 442 0.62 -6.76 -6.23
CA CYS A 442 0.57 -7.00 -7.67
C CYS A 442 -0.35 -6.03 -8.43
N MET A 443 -1.17 -5.26 -7.70
CA MET A 443 -1.95 -4.15 -8.24
C MET A 443 -1.10 -3.07 -8.90
N PHE A 444 0.16 -2.97 -8.52
CA PHE A 444 1.07 -1.97 -9.03
C PHE A 444 1.93 -2.58 -10.14
N PRO A 445 2.34 -1.80 -11.16
CA PRO A 445 3.29 -2.28 -12.16
C PRO A 445 4.59 -2.68 -11.47
N LYS A 446 5.38 -3.50 -12.19
CA LYS A 446 6.77 -3.72 -11.81
C LYS A 446 7.48 -2.39 -11.63
N GLU A 447 8.38 -2.36 -10.65
CA GLU A 447 9.22 -1.20 -10.31
C GLU A 447 8.48 0.00 -9.73
N TYR A 448 7.20 -0.18 -9.40
CA TYR A 448 6.48 0.78 -8.60
C TYR A 448 7.26 1.06 -7.29
N LEU A 449 7.48 2.35 -7.03
CA LEU A 449 8.12 2.81 -5.81
C LEU A 449 7.06 2.89 -4.71
N PHE A 450 7.05 1.88 -3.86
CA PHE A 450 6.14 1.80 -2.72
C PHE A 450 6.60 2.78 -1.63
N ASP A 451 5.78 3.80 -1.39
CA ASP A 451 5.86 4.60 -0.17
C ASP A 451 5.26 3.82 1.00
N LYS A 452 6.04 3.62 2.06
CA LYS A 452 5.65 2.80 3.21
C LYS A 452 4.36 3.29 3.86
N SER A 453 4.26 4.59 4.16
CA SER A 453 3.10 5.17 4.85
C SER A 453 1.81 5.05 4.04
N ARG A 454 1.87 5.35 2.73
CA ARG A 454 0.72 5.21 1.81
C ARG A 454 0.34 3.75 1.61
N THR A 455 1.31 2.84 1.48
CA THR A 455 1.06 1.41 1.32
C THR A 455 0.37 0.83 2.56
N VAL A 456 0.85 1.18 3.75
CA VAL A 456 0.24 0.78 5.02
C VAL A 456 -1.18 1.32 5.14
N ALA A 457 -1.42 2.60 4.81
CA ALA A 457 -2.76 3.17 4.82
C ALA A 457 -3.73 2.40 3.90
N LYS A 458 -3.28 1.97 2.72
CA LYS A 458 -4.05 1.11 1.81
C LYS A 458 -4.38 -0.25 2.45
N TRP A 459 -3.41 -0.90 3.11
CA TRP A 459 -3.65 -2.17 3.80
C TRP A 459 -4.61 -2.05 4.98
N VAL A 460 -4.51 -0.97 5.77
CA VAL A 460 -5.44 -0.67 6.87
C VAL A 460 -6.85 -0.40 6.33
N ALA A 461 -6.97 0.40 5.27
CA ALA A 461 -8.25 0.67 4.61
C ALA A 461 -8.95 -0.61 4.12
N HIS A 462 -8.19 -1.59 3.62
CA HIS A 462 -8.75 -2.89 3.24
C HIS A 462 -9.12 -3.80 4.40
N GLY A 463 -8.66 -3.51 5.63
CA GLY A 463 -8.82 -4.38 6.79
C GLY A 463 -7.88 -5.58 6.77
N TYR A 464 -6.74 -5.47 6.08
CA TYR A 464 -5.72 -6.52 6.10
C TYR A 464 -4.96 -6.56 7.41
N ILE A 465 -4.73 -5.38 7.99
CA ILE A 465 -4.10 -5.22 9.30
C ILE A 465 -5.14 -5.40 10.40
N VAL A 466 -4.90 -6.35 11.30
CA VAL A 466 -5.82 -6.69 12.41
C VAL A 466 -5.25 -6.14 13.72
N PRO A 467 -6.03 -5.40 14.52
CA PRO A 467 -5.55 -4.87 15.80
C PRO A 467 -5.20 -6.00 16.77
N GLN A 468 -4.03 -5.91 17.42
CA GLN A 468 -3.64 -6.78 18.53
C GLN A 468 -3.63 -5.96 19.82
N GLY A 469 -4.67 -6.10 20.63
CA GLY A 469 -4.82 -5.33 21.87
C GLY A 469 -5.03 -3.83 21.60
N ALA A 470 -4.14 -3.00 22.13
CA ALA A 470 -4.20 -1.54 22.04
C ALA A 470 -3.22 -0.93 21.01
N GLU A 471 -2.61 -1.76 20.15
CA GLU A 471 -1.63 -1.31 19.14
C GLU A 471 -2.27 -0.44 18.04
N ILE A 472 -1.53 0.57 17.58
CA ILE A 472 -1.93 1.44 16.47
C ILE A 472 -1.81 0.65 15.16
N LEU A 473 -2.86 0.66 14.34
CA LEU A 473 -2.93 -0.10 13.09
C LEU A 473 -1.80 0.29 12.11
N GLU A 474 -1.46 1.58 12.06
CA GLU A 474 -0.38 2.10 11.22
C GLU A 474 1.00 1.58 11.66
N GLU A 475 1.25 1.43 12.96
CA GLU A 475 2.51 0.86 13.47
C GLU A 475 2.59 -0.64 13.17
N ARG A 476 1.50 -1.37 13.38
CA ARG A 476 1.40 -2.79 13.04
C ARG A 476 1.62 -2.99 11.53
N GLY A 477 0.96 -2.19 10.71
CA GLY A 477 1.13 -2.23 9.26
C GLY A 477 2.56 -1.87 8.83
N ALA A 478 3.21 -0.92 9.49
CA ALA A 478 4.62 -0.58 9.26
C ALA A 478 5.54 -1.78 9.55
N LYS A 479 5.31 -2.51 10.65
CA LYS A 479 6.04 -3.75 10.96
C LYS A 479 5.81 -4.81 9.88
N CYS A 480 4.56 -4.99 9.44
CA CYS A 480 4.24 -5.90 8.34
C CYS A 480 4.95 -5.53 7.02
N PHE A 481 5.10 -4.23 6.74
CA PHE A 481 5.83 -3.74 5.57
C PHE A 481 7.31 -4.11 5.66
N ASP A 482 7.92 -3.85 6.82
CA ASP A 482 9.34 -4.16 7.06
C ASP A 482 9.59 -5.68 7.03
N GLU A 483 8.66 -6.50 7.52
CA GLU A 483 8.75 -7.96 7.42
C GLU A 483 8.72 -8.48 5.96
N LEU A 484 7.96 -7.83 5.07
CA LEU A 484 7.85 -8.25 3.67
C LEU A 484 9.00 -7.77 2.80
N SER A 485 9.53 -6.59 3.12
CA SER A 485 10.52 -5.93 2.28
C SER A 485 11.94 -6.08 2.82
N GLY A 486 12.11 -6.13 4.16
CA GLY A 486 13.36 -5.80 4.86
C GLY A 486 13.35 -4.37 5.46
N PRO A 487 14.46 -3.92 6.09
CA PRO A 487 14.59 -2.53 6.56
C PRO A 487 14.87 -1.56 5.40
N HIS A 488 14.10 -0.46 5.30
CA HIS A 488 14.28 0.59 4.28
C HIS A 488 14.02 1.98 4.85
N ASN A 489 14.54 2.99 4.16
CA ASN A 489 14.29 4.41 4.44
C ASN A 489 12.89 4.88 4.00
N GLY A 490 11.87 4.03 4.08
CA GLY A 490 10.47 4.33 3.77
C GLY A 490 10.04 4.16 2.31
N MET A 491 10.96 3.87 1.39
CA MET A 491 10.68 3.59 -0.02
C MET A 491 11.18 2.19 -0.40
N TYR A 492 10.39 1.45 -1.17
CA TYR A 492 10.73 0.08 -1.58
C TYR A 492 10.33 -0.20 -3.03
N VAL A 493 11.13 -1.03 -3.71
CA VAL A 493 10.80 -1.55 -5.04
C VAL A 493 10.75 -3.07 -4.96
N MET A 494 9.59 -3.65 -5.27
CA MET A 494 9.42 -5.09 -5.30
C MET A 494 10.16 -5.69 -6.50
N HIS A 495 10.99 -6.71 -6.25
CA HIS A 495 11.71 -7.44 -7.30
C HIS A 495 10.74 -8.15 -8.27
N ASP A 496 11.03 -8.15 -9.57
CA ASP A 496 10.14 -8.69 -10.62
C ASP A 496 9.62 -10.11 -10.37
N LEU A 497 10.49 -11.02 -9.94
CA LEU A 497 10.07 -12.40 -9.63
C LEU A 497 9.15 -12.49 -8.40
N MET A 498 9.27 -11.56 -7.44
CA MET A 498 8.33 -11.44 -6.32
C MET A 498 6.99 -10.85 -6.81
N HIS A 499 7.05 -9.90 -7.73
CA HIS A 499 5.86 -9.37 -8.41
C HIS A 499 5.15 -10.46 -9.23
N ASP A 500 5.89 -11.25 -10.01
CA ASP A 500 5.36 -12.40 -10.77
C ASP A 500 4.70 -13.43 -9.83
N LEU A 501 5.31 -13.67 -8.66
CA LEU A 501 4.71 -14.49 -7.63
C LEU A 501 3.41 -13.88 -7.09
N ALA A 502 3.43 -12.61 -6.69
CA ALA A 502 2.25 -11.88 -6.20
C ALA A 502 1.10 -11.92 -7.23
N GLN A 503 1.42 -11.72 -8.51
CA GLN A 503 0.46 -11.85 -9.60
C GLN A 503 -0.08 -13.28 -9.66
N SER A 504 0.76 -14.31 -9.63
CA SER A 504 0.32 -15.71 -9.71
C SER A 504 -0.59 -16.15 -8.56
N VAL A 505 -0.49 -15.52 -7.38
CA VAL A 505 -1.34 -15.83 -6.22
C VAL A 505 -2.60 -14.96 -6.13
N SER A 506 -2.72 -13.90 -6.95
CA SER A 506 -3.83 -12.94 -6.92
C SER A 506 -4.47 -12.65 -8.28
N MET A 507 -4.23 -13.48 -9.30
CA MET A 507 -4.80 -13.28 -10.66
C MET A 507 -6.33 -13.22 -10.68
N ASP A 508 -7.00 -13.82 -9.69
CA ASP A 508 -8.45 -13.87 -9.56
C ASP A 508 -9.05 -12.60 -8.91
N GLU A 509 -8.23 -11.78 -8.22
CA GLU A 509 -8.69 -10.66 -7.39
C GLU A 509 -8.08 -9.31 -7.79
N CYS A 510 -6.83 -9.28 -8.22
CA CYS A 510 -6.08 -8.07 -8.52
C CYS A 510 -5.73 -7.99 -10.00
N PHE A 511 -5.89 -6.82 -10.59
CA PHE A 511 -5.60 -6.60 -12.01
C PHE A 511 -4.96 -5.23 -12.24
N TYR A 512 -3.90 -5.20 -13.03
CA TYR A 512 -3.26 -3.96 -13.49
C TYR A 512 -3.39 -3.83 -15.01
N ILE A 513 -3.98 -2.73 -15.47
CA ILE A 513 -4.10 -2.43 -16.90
C ILE A 513 -2.93 -1.55 -17.32
N GLN A 514 -2.10 -2.06 -18.24
CA GLN A 514 -0.99 -1.31 -18.81
C GLN A 514 -1.43 -0.37 -19.94
N ALA A 515 -0.74 0.77 -20.10
CA ALA A 515 -1.11 1.81 -21.07
C ALA A 515 -1.08 1.34 -22.54
N SER A 516 -0.29 0.31 -22.86
CA SER A 516 -0.14 -0.25 -24.21
C SER A 516 -1.22 -1.25 -24.61
N GLU A 517 -2.03 -1.74 -23.66
CA GLU A 517 -2.93 -2.88 -23.87
C GLU A 517 -4.41 -2.47 -23.76
N SER A 518 -4.83 -1.59 -24.67
CA SER A 518 -6.16 -0.97 -24.71
C SER A 518 -7.35 -1.90 -24.95
N GLN A 519 -7.13 -3.22 -25.05
CA GLN A 519 -8.16 -4.23 -25.31
C GLN A 519 -8.14 -5.40 -24.31
N GLN A 520 -7.39 -5.31 -23.21
CA GLN A 520 -7.38 -6.38 -22.21
C GLN A 520 -8.78 -6.60 -21.63
N LYS A 521 -9.28 -7.83 -21.75
CA LYS A 521 -10.55 -8.24 -21.14
C LYS A 521 -10.36 -8.37 -19.63
N VAL A 522 -10.67 -7.30 -18.91
CA VAL A 522 -10.71 -7.31 -17.45
C VAL A 522 -11.82 -8.26 -16.97
N PRO A 523 -11.50 -9.27 -16.13
CA PRO A 523 -12.51 -10.18 -15.59
C PRO A 523 -13.51 -9.45 -14.69
N GLY A 524 -14.78 -9.85 -14.70
CA GLY A 524 -15.81 -9.25 -13.82
C GLY A 524 -15.69 -9.64 -12.34
N SER A 525 -14.83 -10.61 -12.03
CA SER A 525 -14.59 -11.11 -10.66
C SER A 525 -13.57 -10.30 -9.86
N ILE A 526 -12.84 -9.38 -10.51
CA ILE A 526 -11.76 -8.65 -9.85
C ILE A 526 -12.30 -7.77 -8.73
N ARG A 527 -11.50 -7.64 -7.67
CA ARG A 527 -11.80 -6.81 -6.49
C ARG A 527 -10.90 -5.58 -6.43
N HIS A 528 -9.72 -5.65 -7.02
CA HIS A 528 -8.75 -4.58 -7.00
C HIS A 528 -8.33 -4.29 -8.44
N LEU A 529 -8.49 -3.04 -8.87
CA LEU A 529 -8.10 -2.58 -10.20
C LEU A 529 -7.16 -1.38 -10.12
N SER A 530 -6.03 -1.48 -10.79
CA SER A 530 -5.17 -0.34 -11.07
C SER A 530 -4.99 -0.18 -12.57
N MET A 531 -4.76 1.04 -13.03
CA MET A 531 -4.51 1.30 -14.43
C MET A 531 -3.53 2.43 -14.66
N ALA A 532 -2.69 2.23 -15.67
CA ALA A 532 -1.93 3.32 -16.24
C ALA A 532 -2.89 4.33 -16.91
N ARG A 533 -2.63 5.61 -16.70
CA ARG A 533 -3.41 6.70 -17.30
C ARG A 533 -3.43 6.57 -18.82
N ASN A 534 -4.64 6.36 -19.35
CA ASN A 534 -5.12 6.41 -20.75
C ASN A 534 -6.43 5.61 -20.93
N PHE A 535 -6.97 4.98 -19.88
CA PHE A 535 -8.06 4.01 -19.98
C PHE A 535 -9.33 4.46 -19.24
N ILE A 536 -10.40 4.77 -19.97
CA ILE A 536 -11.75 5.01 -19.43
C ILE A 536 -12.70 3.94 -19.99
N GLU A 537 -12.45 2.66 -19.69
CA GLU A 537 -13.49 1.62 -19.85
C GLU A 537 -14.22 1.30 -18.54
N VAL A 538 -13.74 1.79 -17.38
CA VAL A 538 -14.37 1.53 -16.06
C VAL A 538 -15.76 2.16 -15.96
N THR A 539 -16.10 3.07 -16.86
CA THR A 539 -17.41 3.75 -16.93
C THR A 539 -18.51 2.91 -17.59
N LYS A 540 -18.19 1.70 -18.09
CA LYS A 540 -19.18 0.77 -18.67
C LYS A 540 -20.08 0.19 -17.56
N PRO A 541 -21.42 0.41 -17.63
CA PRO A 541 -22.35 -0.03 -16.59
C PRO A 541 -22.28 -1.52 -16.25
N GLY A 542 -22.28 -1.82 -14.95
CA GLY A 542 -22.47 -3.17 -14.41
C GLY A 542 -21.28 -4.12 -14.48
N LYS A 543 -20.17 -3.75 -15.14
CA LYS A 543 -19.02 -4.65 -15.32
C LYS A 543 -18.14 -4.80 -14.07
N TYR A 544 -18.09 -3.78 -13.22
CA TYR A 544 -17.11 -3.67 -12.13
C TYR A 544 -17.75 -3.36 -10.76
N SER A 545 -19.01 -3.75 -10.56
CA SER A 545 -19.76 -3.49 -9.31
C SER A 545 -19.14 -4.12 -8.06
N LYS A 546 -18.30 -5.14 -8.24
CA LYS A 546 -17.59 -5.90 -7.20
C LYS A 546 -16.26 -5.28 -6.74
N LEU A 547 -15.82 -4.18 -7.37
CA LEU A 547 -14.55 -3.53 -7.03
C LEU A 547 -14.55 -2.95 -5.61
N ARG A 548 -13.45 -3.21 -4.92
CA ARG A 548 -13.06 -2.66 -3.61
C ARG A 548 -11.88 -1.69 -3.69
N SER A 549 -11.08 -1.74 -4.74
CA SER A 549 -10.05 -0.72 -5.03
C SER A 549 -10.08 -0.25 -6.46
N LEU A 550 -9.86 1.04 -6.64
CA LEU A 550 -9.60 1.64 -7.95
C LEU A 550 -8.49 2.70 -7.84
N GLU A 551 -7.43 2.56 -8.63
CA GLU A 551 -6.29 3.48 -8.63
C GLU A 551 -5.82 3.85 -10.05
N PHE A 552 -5.55 5.14 -10.26
CA PHE A 552 -5.07 5.70 -11.53
C PHE A 552 -3.59 6.12 -11.46
N LEU A 553 -2.70 5.22 -11.86
CA LEU A 553 -1.26 5.41 -11.77
C LEU A 553 -0.73 6.41 -12.81
N ASN A 554 0.06 7.39 -12.36
CA ASN A 554 0.79 8.32 -13.23
C ASN A 554 2.25 7.88 -13.40
N PRO A 555 2.65 7.34 -14.56
CA PRO A 555 4.05 7.01 -14.79
C PRO A 555 4.97 8.22 -15.07
N ALA A 556 4.46 9.47 -15.18
CA ALA A 556 5.28 10.57 -15.72
C ALA A 556 5.11 11.98 -15.09
N ASN A 557 4.39 12.17 -13.98
CA ASN A 557 4.09 13.50 -13.40
C ASN A 557 3.54 14.53 -14.43
N GLN A 558 2.98 14.07 -15.55
CA GLN A 558 2.36 14.94 -16.54
C GLN A 558 0.91 15.16 -16.12
N CYS A 559 0.62 16.38 -15.68
CA CYS A 559 -0.72 16.85 -15.35
C CYS A 559 -1.43 17.26 -16.65
N SER A 560 -1.99 16.30 -17.37
CA SER A 560 -2.87 16.62 -18.48
C SER A 560 -3.79 15.44 -18.75
N TYR A 561 -4.99 15.45 -18.17
CA TYR A 561 -6.30 15.22 -18.82
C TYR A 561 -7.40 15.33 -17.76
N GLU A 562 -8.58 15.78 -18.19
CA GLU A 562 -9.73 16.08 -17.36
C GLU A 562 -10.66 14.85 -17.28
N LEU A 563 -10.81 14.24 -16.11
CA LEU A 563 -11.87 13.24 -15.83
C LEU A 563 -13.30 13.85 -15.88
N GLN A 564 -13.49 15.01 -16.51
CA GLN A 564 -14.57 15.96 -16.23
C GLN A 564 -15.89 15.75 -16.98
N SER A 565 -16.10 14.63 -17.68
CA SER A 565 -17.37 14.42 -18.40
C SER A 565 -18.02 13.04 -18.20
N SER A 566 -17.26 12.03 -17.77
CA SER A 566 -17.73 10.64 -17.65
C SER A 566 -17.68 10.07 -16.22
N SER A 567 -17.29 10.89 -15.24
CA SER A 567 -17.08 10.45 -13.84
C SER A 567 -18.38 10.16 -13.08
N ASN A 568 -19.51 10.75 -13.47
CA ASN A 568 -20.81 10.55 -12.80
C ASN A 568 -21.30 9.10 -12.82
N SER A 569 -20.94 8.31 -13.84
CA SER A 569 -21.28 6.88 -13.88
C SER A 569 -20.41 6.07 -12.92
N LEU A 570 -19.12 6.40 -12.81
CA LEU A 570 -18.17 5.77 -11.90
C LEU A 570 -18.63 5.86 -10.43
N PHE A 571 -18.98 7.05 -9.96
CA PHE A 571 -19.47 7.26 -8.58
C PHE A 571 -20.85 6.65 -8.30
N SER A 572 -21.59 6.23 -9.34
CA SER A 572 -22.91 5.61 -9.18
C SER A 572 -22.87 4.08 -9.13
N GLN A 573 -21.80 3.45 -9.63
CA GLN A 573 -21.73 2.01 -9.83
C GLN A 573 -20.80 1.29 -8.86
N LEU A 574 -19.77 1.98 -8.38
CA LEU A 574 -18.69 1.38 -7.60
C LEU A 574 -18.96 1.53 -6.09
N THR A 575 -20.11 1.04 -5.64
CA THR A 575 -20.60 1.24 -4.25
C THR A 575 -19.79 0.47 -3.21
N HIS A 576 -19.15 -0.65 -3.59
CA HIS A 576 -18.33 -1.49 -2.70
C HIS A 576 -16.87 -1.02 -2.55
N LEU A 577 -16.50 0.13 -3.13
CA LEU A 577 -15.14 0.63 -3.05
C LEU A 577 -14.76 0.98 -1.60
N ARG A 578 -13.61 0.45 -1.16
CA ARG A 578 -12.92 0.78 0.10
C ARG A 578 -11.75 1.72 -0.14
N MET A 579 -11.14 1.67 -1.33
CA MET A 579 -10.01 2.51 -1.71
C MET A 579 -10.26 3.13 -3.09
N LEU A 580 -10.14 4.46 -3.17
CA LEU A 580 -10.21 5.21 -4.41
C LEU A 580 -9.06 6.21 -4.47
N ASP A 581 -8.20 6.06 -5.47
CA ASP A 581 -7.09 7.00 -5.72
C ASP A 581 -7.35 7.75 -7.03
N LEU A 582 -7.68 9.03 -6.89
CA LEU A 582 -7.91 10.01 -7.96
C LEU A 582 -6.83 11.11 -7.94
N ARG A 583 -5.63 10.79 -7.46
CA ARG A 583 -4.49 11.72 -7.45
C ARG A 583 -4.22 12.24 -8.85
N CYS A 584 -3.82 13.50 -9.02
CA CYS A 584 -3.43 14.08 -10.31
C CYS A 584 -4.47 13.86 -11.46
N CYS A 585 -5.76 13.72 -11.18
CA CYS A 585 -6.79 13.42 -12.19
C CYS A 585 -7.36 14.66 -12.91
N GLY A 586 -6.80 15.85 -12.63
CA GLY A 586 -7.25 17.10 -13.25
C GLY A 586 -8.69 17.47 -12.88
N LEU A 587 -9.16 17.07 -11.70
CA LEU A 587 -10.53 17.31 -11.23
C LEU A 587 -10.67 18.78 -10.78
N ASN A 588 -11.66 19.48 -11.35
CA ASN A 588 -12.08 20.80 -10.89
C ASN A 588 -13.21 20.71 -9.85
N GLU A 589 -14.06 19.68 -9.97
CA GLU A 589 -15.18 19.41 -9.07
C GLU A 589 -15.37 17.91 -8.84
N LEU A 590 -16.08 17.56 -7.77
CA LEU A 590 -16.51 16.21 -7.45
C LEU A 590 -18.04 16.18 -7.35
N PRO A 591 -18.71 15.14 -7.87
CA PRO A 591 -20.16 15.08 -7.83
C PRO A 591 -20.68 14.69 -6.44
N GLU A 592 -21.89 15.13 -6.12
CA GLU A 592 -22.58 14.76 -4.86
C GLU A 592 -22.85 13.25 -4.72
N ARG A 593 -22.70 12.49 -5.81
CA ARG A 593 -22.80 11.02 -5.76
C ARG A 593 -21.61 10.36 -5.05
N LEU A 594 -20.51 11.08 -4.83
CA LEU A 594 -19.38 10.57 -4.04
C LEU A 594 -19.83 10.03 -2.68
N GLY A 595 -20.78 10.71 -2.01
CA GLY A 595 -21.33 10.27 -0.73
C GLY A 595 -22.07 8.92 -0.75
N ASN A 596 -22.35 8.35 -1.93
CA ASN A 596 -22.95 7.01 -2.03
C ASN A 596 -21.93 5.88 -1.75
N MET A 597 -20.63 6.18 -1.73
CA MET A 597 -19.54 5.22 -1.53
C MET A 597 -19.33 4.92 -0.04
N LYS A 598 -20.37 4.35 0.60
CA LYS A 598 -20.43 4.16 2.06
C LYS A 598 -19.30 3.31 2.63
N HIS A 599 -18.72 2.42 1.82
CA HIS A 599 -17.62 1.53 2.21
C HIS A 599 -16.24 2.20 2.12
N LEU A 600 -16.15 3.42 1.57
CA LEU A 600 -14.88 4.07 1.29
C LEU A 600 -14.12 4.39 2.57
N ARG A 601 -12.86 3.95 2.64
CA ARG A 601 -11.94 4.12 3.79
C ARG A 601 -10.68 4.89 3.42
N TYR A 602 -10.28 4.86 2.15
CA TYR A 602 -9.15 5.62 1.62
C TYR A 602 -9.57 6.41 0.39
N LEU A 603 -9.32 7.72 0.39
CA LEU A 603 -9.58 8.62 -0.73
C LEU A 603 -8.37 9.55 -0.95
N ASP A 604 -7.68 9.39 -2.08
CA ASP A 604 -6.62 10.31 -2.51
C ASP A 604 -7.16 11.22 -3.63
N LEU A 605 -7.29 12.50 -3.33
CA LEU A 605 -7.69 13.59 -4.23
C LEU A 605 -6.52 14.56 -4.46
N SER A 606 -5.30 14.19 -4.11
CA SER A 606 -4.17 15.11 -4.14
C SER A 606 -3.79 15.54 -5.57
N HIS A 607 -3.16 16.70 -5.70
CA HIS A 607 -2.71 17.24 -6.99
C HIS A 607 -3.84 17.43 -8.02
N ASN A 608 -5.01 17.88 -7.56
CA ASN A 608 -6.13 18.25 -8.43
C ASN A 608 -6.29 19.78 -8.43
N LYS A 609 -7.44 20.28 -8.90
CA LYS A 609 -7.79 21.70 -8.97
C LYS A 609 -9.08 21.99 -8.20
N LEU A 610 -9.35 21.19 -7.15
CA LEU A 610 -10.59 21.29 -6.39
C LEU A 610 -10.60 22.60 -5.58
N GLU A 611 -11.68 23.36 -5.69
CA GLU A 611 -11.91 24.56 -4.86
C GLU A 611 -12.82 24.26 -3.65
N VAL A 612 -13.66 23.25 -3.76
CA VAL A 612 -14.61 22.81 -2.74
C VAL A 612 -14.80 21.30 -2.82
N LEU A 613 -15.03 20.69 -1.66
CA LEU A 613 -15.52 19.31 -1.57
C LEU A 613 -17.07 19.32 -1.57
N PRO A 614 -17.72 18.29 -2.14
CA PRO A 614 -19.18 18.18 -2.15
C PRO A 614 -19.70 17.99 -0.72
N GLU A 615 -20.90 18.49 -0.42
CA GLU A 615 -21.46 18.40 0.94
C GLU A 615 -21.72 16.93 1.33
N SER A 616 -22.07 16.08 0.36
CA SER A 616 -22.23 14.63 0.52
C SER A 616 -20.98 13.88 1.00
N ILE A 617 -19.78 14.49 1.03
CA ILE A 617 -18.61 13.85 1.64
C ILE A 617 -18.88 13.50 3.11
N GLU A 618 -19.78 14.23 3.77
CA GLU A 618 -20.23 13.95 5.14
C GLU A 618 -20.85 12.56 5.32
N GLN A 619 -21.27 11.91 4.23
CA GLN A 619 -21.82 10.56 4.22
C GLN A 619 -20.72 9.49 4.20
N LEU A 620 -19.44 9.83 4.03
CA LEU A 620 -18.35 8.85 4.02
C LEU A 620 -17.90 8.48 5.44
N LEU A 621 -18.82 7.96 6.25
CA LEU A 621 -18.61 7.72 7.69
C LEU A 621 -17.52 6.67 7.99
N ASN A 622 -17.19 5.82 7.01
CA ASN A 622 -16.11 4.84 7.08
C ASN A 622 -14.74 5.39 6.64
N LEU A 623 -14.66 6.64 6.18
CA LEU A 623 -13.44 7.23 5.65
C LEU A 623 -12.38 7.36 6.75
N GLN A 624 -11.20 6.79 6.52
CA GLN A 624 -10.07 6.76 7.46
C GLN A 624 -8.90 7.62 6.99
N TYR A 625 -8.65 7.66 5.68
CA TYR A 625 -7.57 8.42 5.07
C TYR A 625 -8.14 9.31 3.97
N LEU A 626 -7.87 10.61 4.07
CA LEU A 626 -8.22 11.60 3.04
C LEU A 626 -6.97 12.41 2.70
N ASP A 627 -6.53 12.34 1.45
CA ASP A 627 -5.47 13.22 0.93
C ASP A 627 -6.09 14.24 -0.02
N ILE A 628 -6.03 15.51 0.36
CA ILE A 628 -6.51 16.65 -0.41
C ILE A 628 -5.38 17.65 -0.70
N SER A 629 -4.13 17.26 -0.45
CA SER A 629 -2.95 18.10 -0.70
C SER A 629 -2.82 18.49 -2.18
N VAL A 630 -2.15 19.59 -2.44
CA VAL A 630 -1.95 20.19 -3.76
C VAL A 630 -3.29 20.39 -4.49
N ASN A 631 -4.18 21.15 -3.84
CA ASN A 631 -5.45 21.63 -4.39
C ASN A 631 -5.62 23.13 -4.08
N ASN A 632 -6.72 23.74 -4.55
CA ASN A 632 -7.04 25.15 -4.28
C ASN A 632 -8.25 25.29 -3.34
N LEU A 633 -8.35 24.39 -2.34
CA LEU A 633 -9.52 24.29 -1.48
C LEU A 633 -9.70 25.56 -0.63
N LYS A 634 -10.87 26.22 -0.78
CA LYS A 634 -11.19 27.46 -0.08
C LYS A 634 -11.86 27.23 1.28
N ARG A 635 -12.58 26.11 1.43
CA ARG A 635 -13.32 25.75 2.65
C ARG A 635 -13.65 24.26 2.70
N PHE A 636 -13.86 23.76 3.90
CA PHE A 636 -14.47 22.45 4.15
C PHE A 636 -16.02 22.53 4.10
N PRO A 637 -16.70 21.42 3.75
CA PRO A 637 -18.15 21.33 3.81
C PRO A 637 -18.66 21.36 5.25
N LYS A 638 -19.91 21.78 5.46
CA LYS A 638 -20.46 21.99 6.82
C LYS A 638 -20.49 20.69 7.62
N GLY A 639 -20.69 19.57 6.95
CA GLY A 639 -20.74 18.23 7.53
C GLY A 639 -19.39 17.55 7.76
N PHE A 640 -18.26 18.21 7.51
CA PHE A 640 -16.94 17.55 7.53
C PHE A 640 -16.63 16.85 8.86
N THR A 641 -17.09 17.40 9.98
CA THR A 641 -16.90 16.83 11.32
C THR A 641 -17.70 15.54 11.57
N LYS A 642 -18.56 15.11 10.63
CA LYS A 642 -19.26 13.81 10.67
C LYS A 642 -18.35 12.64 10.29
N LEU A 643 -17.17 12.90 9.74
CA LEU A 643 -16.17 11.88 9.38
C LEU A 643 -15.47 11.29 10.63
N ILE A 644 -16.25 10.72 11.55
CA ILE A 644 -15.79 10.27 12.88
C ILE A 644 -14.74 9.15 12.84
N SER A 645 -14.64 8.43 11.71
CA SER A 645 -13.63 7.39 11.47
C SER A 645 -12.33 7.93 10.88
N LEU A 646 -12.26 9.23 10.55
CA LEU A 646 -11.09 9.83 9.90
C LEU A 646 -9.89 9.80 10.83
N ARG A 647 -8.83 9.15 10.39
CA ARG A 647 -7.56 8.97 11.10
C ARG A 647 -6.52 9.97 10.62
N LYS A 648 -6.37 10.09 9.30
CA LYS A 648 -5.40 11.01 8.71
C LYS A 648 -6.00 11.87 7.62
N LEU A 649 -5.69 13.15 7.70
CA LEU A 649 -5.99 14.15 6.68
C LEU A 649 -4.66 14.76 6.21
N TYR A 650 -4.40 14.70 4.91
CA TYR A 650 -3.24 15.36 4.30
C TYR A 650 -3.73 16.59 3.53
N TRP A 651 -3.13 17.75 3.83
CA TRP A 651 -3.46 19.05 3.26
C TRP A 651 -2.19 19.86 3.01
N ASP A 652 -2.30 21.00 2.32
CA ASP A 652 -1.19 21.93 2.12
C ASP A 652 -1.00 22.84 3.35
N ARG A 653 0.22 22.84 3.91
CA ARG A 653 0.51 23.37 5.26
C ARG A 653 0.33 24.88 5.45
N TYR A 654 0.13 25.66 4.38
CA TYR A 654 0.22 27.13 4.43
C TYR A 654 -1.12 27.87 4.45
N ASP A 655 -2.22 27.19 4.16
CA ASP A 655 -3.57 27.77 4.19
C ASP A 655 -4.47 26.79 4.95
N ILE A 656 -4.63 26.94 6.27
CA ILE A 656 -5.60 26.11 7.02
C ILE A 656 -6.97 26.78 6.92
N PRO A 657 -7.95 26.23 6.17
CA PRO A 657 -9.33 26.59 6.40
C PRO A 657 -9.70 26.00 7.77
N VAL A 658 -10.09 26.87 8.70
CA VAL A 658 -10.41 26.44 10.05
C VAL A 658 -11.60 25.48 10.04
N ILE A 659 -11.37 24.26 10.54
CA ILE A 659 -12.42 23.26 10.73
C ILE A 659 -13.05 23.53 12.10
N SER A 660 -14.20 24.21 12.10
CA SER A 660 -14.99 24.36 13.33
C SER A 660 -15.52 23.01 13.79
N GLY A 661 -15.33 22.66 15.06
CA GLY A 661 -15.74 21.40 15.66
C GLY A 661 -14.82 20.22 15.36
N ILE A 662 -13.53 20.46 15.08
CA ILE A 662 -12.55 19.39 14.78
C ILE A 662 -12.43 18.37 15.92
N GLY A 663 -12.78 18.75 17.16
CA GLY A 663 -12.80 17.87 18.33
C GLY A 663 -13.75 16.67 18.19
N LYS A 664 -14.73 16.75 17.28
CA LYS A 664 -15.66 15.66 16.94
C LYS A 664 -15.00 14.53 16.17
N LEU A 665 -13.84 14.76 15.55
CA LEU A 665 -13.04 13.75 14.84
C LEU A 665 -12.22 12.92 15.84
N THR A 666 -12.91 12.10 16.63
CA THR A 666 -12.30 11.37 17.77
C THR A 666 -11.25 10.31 17.37
N SER A 667 -11.28 9.82 16.13
CA SER A 667 -10.30 8.87 15.59
C SER A 667 -9.08 9.54 14.96
N PHE A 668 -9.04 10.88 14.93
CA PHE A 668 -8.03 11.65 14.21
C PHE A 668 -6.66 11.55 14.90
N GLN A 669 -5.62 11.31 14.11
CA GLN A 669 -4.28 10.99 14.58
C GLN A 669 -3.25 12.08 14.23
N ASN A 670 -3.33 12.70 13.05
CA ASN A 670 -2.24 13.56 12.52
C ASN A 670 -2.55 15.06 12.56
N LEU A 671 -3.10 15.57 13.68
CA LEU A 671 -3.29 17.00 13.88
C LEU A 671 -1.95 17.68 14.19
N LEU A 672 -1.23 18.11 13.16
CA LEU A 672 0.08 18.75 13.34
C LEU A 672 -0.02 20.17 13.90
N LEU A 673 -1.06 20.93 13.53
CA LEU A 673 -1.25 22.32 13.97
C LEU A 673 -2.70 22.57 14.35
N TYR A 674 -2.90 23.18 15.53
CA TYR A 674 -4.20 23.65 15.99
C TYR A 674 -4.11 25.11 16.45
N GLN A 675 -4.96 25.95 15.89
CA GLN A 675 -5.06 27.36 16.25
C GLN A 675 -6.24 27.57 17.20
N ALA A 676 -5.97 27.98 18.44
CA ALA A 676 -7.01 28.30 19.41
C ALA A 676 -7.66 29.66 19.10
N ARG A 677 -8.99 29.77 19.27
CA ARG A 677 -9.76 31.00 19.09
C ARG A 677 -10.89 31.12 20.12
N ARG A 678 -11.36 32.34 20.39
CA ARG A 678 -12.55 32.63 21.22
C ARG A 678 -13.86 32.45 20.44
N ILE A 679 -13.98 31.33 19.74
CA ILE A 679 -15.16 30.99 18.92
C ILE A 679 -15.57 29.57 19.28
N ASP A 680 -16.85 29.36 19.59
CA ASP A 680 -17.39 28.02 19.82
C ASP A 680 -17.07 27.09 18.63
N GLY A 681 -16.58 25.89 18.93
CA GLY A 681 -16.05 24.98 17.90
C GLY A 681 -14.55 25.14 17.61
N GLN A 682 -13.89 26.16 18.16
CA GLN A 682 -12.47 26.49 17.90
C GLN A 682 -11.69 26.85 19.17
N THR A 683 -12.26 26.55 20.35
CA THR A 683 -11.59 26.72 21.64
C THR A 683 -10.67 25.53 21.93
N ILE A 684 -9.65 25.72 22.77
CA ILE A 684 -8.71 24.65 23.12
C ILE A 684 -9.41 23.42 23.76
N GLY A 685 -10.59 23.62 24.34
CA GLY A 685 -11.43 22.57 24.89
C GLY A 685 -11.91 21.53 23.87
N GLU A 686 -11.94 21.86 22.57
CA GLU A 686 -12.28 20.93 21.49
C GLU A 686 -11.37 19.69 21.48
N LEU A 687 -10.10 19.85 21.89
CA LEU A 687 -9.13 18.76 21.89
C LEU A 687 -9.41 17.68 22.95
N LYS A 688 -10.38 17.90 23.84
CA LYS A 688 -10.72 16.97 24.95
C LYS A 688 -10.88 15.53 24.48
N ALA A 689 -11.70 15.32 23.44
CA ALA A 689 -12.11 14.00 22.97
C ALA A 689 -11.13 13.36 21.97
N MET A 690 -10.14 14.11 21.48
CA MET A 690 -9.18 13.66 20.45
C MET A 690 -8.05 12.81 21.07
N THR A 691 -8.38 11.68 21.69
CA THR A 691 -7.42 10.85 22.44
C THR A 691 -6.41 10.10 21.56
N GLN A 692 -6.65 10.02 20.25
CA GLN A 692 -5.84 9.27 19.29
C GLN A 692 -4.76 10.11 18.60
N LEU A 693 -4.56 11.38 19.00
CA LEU A 693 -3.50 12.23 18.47
C LEU A 693 -2.13 11.57 18.67
N TYR A 694 -1.38 11.48 17.58
CA TYR A 694 -0.14 10.73 17.47
C TYR A 694 1.01 11.62 17.01
N GLY A 695 2.17 11.50 17.65
CA GLY A 695 3.40 12.18 17.23
C GLY A 695 3.44 13.63 17.71
N GLU A 696 3.46 14.58 16.78
CA GLU A 696 3.71 16.00 17.06
C GLU A 696 2.40 16.82 17.03
N LEU A 697 2.25 17.76 17.96
CA LEU A 697 1.16 18.74 17.98
C LEU A 697 1.69 20.13 18.32
N LEU A 698 1.50 21.08 17.41
CA LEU A 698 1.71 22.51 17.64
C LEU A 698 0.38 23.19 18.00
N LEU A 699 0.32 23.77 19.20
CA LEU A 699 -0.77 24.64 19.62
C LEU A 699 -0.37 26.10 19.47
N TYR A 700 -1.11 26.82 18.62
CA TYR A 700 -0.86 28.21 18.29
C TYR A 700 -1.99 29.13 18.79
N HIS A 701 -1.66 30.41 19.01
CA HIS A 701 -2.58 31.45 19.52
C HIS A 701 -3.08 31.19 20.94
N LEU A 702 -2.21 30.69 21.82
CA LEU A 702 -2.58 30.35 23.20
C LEU A 702 -2.88 31.56 24.11
N GLU A 703 -2.57 32.79 23.68
CA GLU A 703 -2.90 34.03 24.39
C GLU A 703 -4.42 34.27 24.54
N VAL A 704 -5.24 33.58 23.73
CA VAL A 704 -6.70 33.71 23.78
C VAL A 704 -7.35 32.90 24.91
N VAL A 705 -6.61 31.96 25.52
CA VAL A 705 -7.08 31.04 26.56
C VAL A 705 -7.12 31.76 27.91
N GLU A 706 -8.29 31.88 28.53
CA GLU A 706 -8.56 32.81 29.64
C GLU A 706 -8.17 32.27 31.04
N GLY A 707 -7.67 31.03 31.13
CA GLY A 707 -7.11 30.51 32.38
C GLY A 707 -6.86 29.01 32.41
N LYS A 708 -6.37 28.55 33.57
CA LYS A 708 -6.02 27.14 33.82
C LYS A 708 -7.21 26.20 33.60
N GLU A 709 -8.41 26.62 33.97
CA GLU A 709 -9.62 25.79 33.83
C GLU A 709 -9.97 25.54 32.36
N GLU A 710 -9.88 26.56 31.50
CA GLU A 710 -10.10 26.41 30.07
C GLU A 710 -9.02 25.53 29.43
N ALA A 711 -7.75 25.79 29.74
CA ALA A 711 -6.63 24.97 29.26
C ALA A 711 -6.77 23.49 29.69
N ALA A 712 -7.23 23.23 30.92
CA ALA A 712 -7.45 21.88 31.43
C ALA A 712 -8.53 21.10 30.65
N ARG A 713 -9.47 21.79 29.99
CA ARG A 713 -10.51 21.14 29.17
C ARG A 713 -9.92 20.39 27.98
N ALA A 714 -8.78 20.82 27.45
CA ALA A 714 -8.09 20.15 26.35
C ALA A 714 -7.63 18.72 26.71
N MET A 715 -7.49 18.40 28.01
CA MET A 715 -7.04 17.11 28.52
C MET A 715 -5.78 16.59 27.81
N LEU A 716 -4.75 17.44 27.66
CA LEU A 716 -3.51 17.08 26.97
C LEU A 716 -2.80 15.89 27.62
N ILE A 717 -2.88 15.75 28.95
CA ILE A 717 -2.34 14.60 29.71
C ILE A 717 -2.95 13.24 29.29
N ASN A 718 -4.14 13.23 28.70
CA ASN A 718 -4.80 12.00 28.27
C ASN A 718 -4.38 11.57 26.84
N LYS A 719 -3.52 12.33 26.16
CA LYS A 719 -3.07 12.07 24.79
C LYS A 719 -1.84 11.16 24.78
N ARG A 720 -2.07 9.88 25.04
CA ARG A 720 -1.02 8.88 25.31
C ARG A 720 -0.07 8.59 24.15
N TYR A 721 -0.42 9.00 22.93
CA TYR A 721 0.37 8.74 21.73
C TYR A 721 1.06 10.00 21.20
N LEU A 722 0.93 11.12 21.90
CA LEU A 722 1.66 12.35 21.59
C LEU A 722 3.10 12.21 22.10
N CYS A 723 4.06 12.46 21.23
CA CYS A 723 5.49 12.39 21.52
C CYS A 723 6.08 13.80 21.73
N GLU A 724 5.57 14.79 20.98
CA GLU A 724 6.06 16.16 21.04
C GLU A 724 4.89 17.14 21.07
N LEU A 725 4.97 18.10 21.99
CA LEU A 725 4.00 19.18 22.13
C LEU A 725 4.74 20.51 22.06
N GLU A 726 4.39 21.31 21.06
CA GLU A 726 4.88 22.68 20.93
C GLU A 726 3.75 23.66 21.28
N LEU A 727 4.06 24.61 22.16
CA LEU A 727 3.13 25.64 22.62
C LEU A 727 3.64 27.00 22.19
N GLN A 728 2.82 27.75 21.45
CA GLN A 728 3.21 29.03 20.87
C GLN A 728 2.15 30.11 21.11
N TRP A 729 2.61 31.26 21.59
CA TRP A 729 1.82 32.47 21.80
C TRP A 729 2.13 33.52 20.72
N SER A 730 1.10 34.21 20.24
CA SER A 730 1.26 35.35 19.33
C SER A 730 1.79 36.57 20.08
N CYS A 731 2.56 37.40 19.38
CA CYS A 731 3.14 38.64 19.90
C CYS A 731 2.20 39.85 19.74
N ASP A 732 0.95 39.64 19.33
CA ASP A 732 0.08 40.72 18.87
C ASP A 732 -0.36 41.62 20.02
N ARG A 733 0.06 42.90 19.98
CA ARG A 733 -0.13 43.90 21.05
C ARG A 733 -1.58 44.36 21.24
N ASN A 734 -2.52 43.86 20.42
CA ASN A 734 -3.92 44.28 20.36
C ASN A 734 -4.89 43.31 21.03
N VAL A 735 -4.41 42.24 21.68
CA VAL A 735 -5.26 41.33 22.45
C VAL A 735 -5.25 41.78 23.90
N ASP A 736 -6.43 42.11 24.44
CA ASP A 736 -6.61 42.49 25.84
C ASP A 736 -6.18 41.30 26.72
N HIS A 737 -4.95 41.38 27.21
CA HIS A 737 -4.36 40.31 27.98
C HIS A 737 -5.00 40.29 29.37
N GLY A 738 -5.63 39.18 29.73
CA GLY A 738 -6.13 38.96 31.09
C GLY A 738 -5.00 39.07 32.14
N PRO A 739 -5.34 39.08 33.45
CA PRO A 739 -4.42 39.46 34.54
C PRO A 739 -3.14 38.62 34.66
N TRP A 740 -3.06 37.48 33.96
CA TRP A 740 -1.97 36.51 34.02
C TRP A 740 -0.81 36.80 33.07
N ALA A 741 -0.96 37.71 32.10
CA ALA A 741 0.10 38.04 31.15
C ALA A 741 1.26 38.85 31.74
N PHE A 742 1.07 39.46 32.92
CA PHE A 742 2.10 40.27 33.58
C PHE A 742 3.20 39.46 34.26
N LEU A 743 3.03 38.14 34.43
CA LEU A 743 4.04 37.28 35.08
C LEU A 743 5.14 36.77 34.13
N TRP A 744 5.04 37.01 32.82
CA TRP A 744 5.91 36.40 31.80
C TRP A 744 6.71 37.40 30.95
N ARG A 745 6.64 38.70 31.28
CA ARG A 745 7.44 39.75 30.63
C ARG A 745 8.71 39.98 31.42
N ASP A 746 9.76 39.20 31.18
CA ASP A 746 11.14 39.67 31.33
C ASP A 746 12.12 38.81 30.52
N ASN A 747 12.64 39.42 29.43
CA ASN A 747 13.87 39.13 28.66
C ASN A 747 13.92 38.03 27.55
N GLY A 748 13.39 38.39 26.35
CA GLY A 748 13.89 38.04 24.98
C GLY A 748 13.44 36.70 24.33
N PRO A 749 13.73 36.44 23.02
CA PRO A 749 13.47 37.20 21.79
C PRO A 749 12.03 36.92 21.22
N LEU A 750 11.75 37.44 20.02
CA LEU A 750 10.43 37.66 19.34
C LEU A 750 9.46 36.48 19.10
N TRP A 751 9.62 35.33 19.74
CA TRP A 751 8.65 34.24 19.77
C TRP A 751 8.87 33.48 21.09
N VAL A 752 7.85 33.37 21.94
CA VAL A 752 7.92 32.51 23.11
C VAL A 752 7.29 31.17 22.73
N GLY A 753 8.13 30.24 22.30
CA GLY A 753 7.77 28.85 22.03
C GLY A 753 8.33 27.94 23.11
N TYR A 754 7.51 27.04 23.64
CA TYR A 754 7.96 25.96 24.52
C TYR A 754 7.75 24.63 23.81
N SER A 755 8.82 23.84 23.67
CA SER A 755 8.76 22.47 23.18
C SER A 755 8.89 21.51 24.36
N ILE A 756 7.99 20.54 24.44
CA ILE A 756 7.94 19.51 25.48
C ILE A 756 7.97 18.15 24.80
N ASN A 757 8.97 17.33 25.14
CA ASN A 757 8.91 15.89 24.89
C ASN A 757 7.95 15.28 25.91
N VAL A 758 6.84 14.75 25.41
CA VAL A 758 5.71 14.18 26.18
C VAL A 758 5.97 12.72 26.47
#